data_AF-A0A353U2M1-F1
#
_entry.id   AF-A0A353U2M1-F1
#
_cell.length_a   1.000
_cell.length_b   1.000
_cell.length_c   1.000
_cell.angle_alpha   90.00
_cell.angle_beta   90.00
_cell.angle_gamma   90.00
#
_symmetry.space_group_name_H-M   'P 1'
#
loop_
_entity.id
_entity.type
_entity.pdbx_description
1 polymer ?
#
loop_
_entity_poly.entity_id
_entity_poly.type
_entity_poly.pdbx_seq_one_letter_code
_entity_poly.pdbx_strand_id
1 'polypeptide(L)'
;MKQLNLTLKIVAVLAFNLSVATCIHSQAIAYWNFNNPPSEGNWSSSLSADLGTALLTHNFDNVVSFGGTMINGLEGEQAGGSFCPQGGSGSINNGRWLAISPPLIPSGSYTLSYAGRRTGTGFTSQRIEYSSNGGQDWATLKTIDISAWENAWKSGQLVEVVVSDLPGMHNNPDFLLRIVVDGASSTSGNCRFDNLRLEAAEGFISTESRLKSWLVGGVEVLGLSGIEVADAQTDPGAVLELEDFSTFAGTALTALSSESQIDFQLNGLYLEPSELELVSFVDGDVLQVTVSAEAPQYKTVYKLVLRQASFVEGIQLSRQLYPFREVEAGKVSDVQFYYLSGGGLTEDIVLQASEGFLISLDCDANYQASLQISDREFNNMPVYVRFAPNELKDYKGSIIHRTGELETVINISGKGISSFVPDNYYLGIDGKGKELMLQLHQLINEHTVLSYGDIWTLFGDADLKFNGKIWDVYGTLECEESPYEYTLYTDQDKGVDVTEEGRFYNREHSWPVSWWRGSDTDTMYTDVHHIFPSDKLVNSMRSNFSFGEVELPQWLSLNGSRLGTNVYGSVFDGMVFEPQDSYKGDLARAWFYMLTRYMHRSPSWSTQGMIPDILDGSSWPALKPWILEMLIQWHHDDPVSQKEALRNREIYSLQGNRNPYIDNPEWLDRVFDSASATEGMWQTSLRAHPIPLQEWLYLDINLSSPLMVDVFDSLGRKVYSQEVSDKRVYTGAWPSGIYIMLVRFQGEQQTI
;
A
#
# COMPACT_ATOMS: atom_id res chain seq x y z
N MET A 1 51.11 17.94 -72.09
CA MET A 1 50.91 19.34 -71.65
C MET A 1 50.63 19.30 -70.15
N LYS A 2 51.69 19.36 -69.33
CA LYS A 2 52.23 20.52 -68.58
C LYS A 2 51.72 20.51 -67.12
N GLN A 3 52.68 20.20 -66.23
CA GLN A 3 52.70 20.44 -64.78
C GLN A 3 52.56 21.92 -64.43
N LEU A 4 52.12 22.23 -63.20
CA LEU A 4 52.82 23.00 -62.13
C LEU A 4 51.83 23.19 -60.95
N ASN A 5 52.16 22.82 -59.69
CA ASN A 5 52.83 23.62 -58.63
C ASN A 5 52.18 25.00 -58.41
N LEU A 6 52.09 25.62 -57.23
CA LEU A 6 52.34 25.33 -55.82
C LEU A 6 52.05 26.71 -55.13
N THR A 7 51.48 26.73 -53.92
CA THR A 7 51.70 27.75 -52.85
C THR A 7 51.21 29.23 -52.94
N LEU A 8 50.44 29.55 -51.88
CA LEU A 8 50.55 30.67 -50.90
C LEU A 8 49.97 32.10 -51.16
N LYS A 9 48.98 32.44 -50.31
CA LYS A 9 48.81 33.65 -49.46
C LYS A 9 48.63 35.05 -50.11
N ILE A 10 47.46 35.68 -49.87
CA ILE A 10 47.24 36.87 -48.99
C ILE A 10 45.80 37.44 -49.17
N VAL A 11 45.04 37.42 -48.07
CA VAL A 11 44.05 38.37 -47.52
C VAL A 11 43.16 39.21 -48.46
N ALA A 12 41.84 38.98 -48.35
CA ALA A 12 40.84 40.05 -48.24
C ALA A 12 39.63 39.53 -47.43
N VAL A 13 39.63 39.87 -46.14
CA VAL A 13 38.48 39.74 -45.22
C VAL A 13 37.47 40.82 -45.60
N LEU A 14 36.26 40.44 -46.00
CA LEU A 14 35.10 41.33 -45.93
C LEU A 14 33.78 40.52 -45.85
N ALA A 15 33.32 40.38 -44.60
CA ALA A 15 31.94 40.40 -44.14
C ALA A 15 30.87 39.67 -44.97
N PHE A 16 30.59 38.43 -44.57
CA PHE A 16 29.22 37.94 -44.47
C PHE A 16 28.97 37.58 -42.99
N ASN A 17 28.51 38.58 -42.21
CA ASN A 17 27.90 38.31 -40.91
C ASN A 17 26.52 37.69 -41.19
N LEU A 18 26.46 36.37 -41.33
CA LEU A 18 25.30 35.65 -40.84
C LEU A 18 25.46 35.62 -39.32
N SER A 19 24.63 36.39 -38.63
CA SER A 19 24.37 36.19 -37.21
C SER A 19 23.83 34.77 -37.04
N VAL A 20 24.71 33.82 -36.73
CA VAL A 20 24.29 32.61 -36.04
C VAL A 20 23.76 33.13 -34.71
N ALA A 21 22.45 33.14 -34.53
CA ALA A 21 21.88 33.28 -33.20
C ALA A 21 22.48 32.13 -32.39
N THR A 22 23.39 32.45 -31.47
CA THR A 22 23.77 31.54 -30.41
C THR A 22 22.47 31.16 -29.72
N CYS A 23 22.03 29.92 -29.94
CA CYS A 23 20.92 29.36 -29.20
C CYS A 23 21.38 29.33 -27.75
N ILE A 24 20.82 30.23 -26.93
CA ILE A 24 21.13 30.32 -25.51
C ILE A 24 20.64 29.01 -24.89
N HIS A 25 21.56 28.14 -24.50
CA HIS A 25 21.24 26.87 -23.85
C HIS A 25 21.03 27.16 -22.36
N SER A 26 19.77 27.23 -21.93
CA SER A 26 19.42 27.29 -20.50
C SER A 26 19.47 25.87 -19.95
N GLN A 27 20.32 25.59 -18.96
CA GLN A 27 20.42 24.27 -18.31
C GLN A 27 19.86 24.33 -16.90
N ALA A 28 19.05 23.35 -16.49
CA ALA A 28 18.67 23.18 -15.09
C ALA A 28 19.90 22.81 -14.23
N ILE A 29 20.25 23.72 -13.31
CA ILE A 29 21.40 23.58 -12.41
C ILE A 29 20.99 23.24 -10.98
N ALA A 30 19.71 23.45 -10.66
CA ALA A 30 19.08 22.95 -9.45
C ALA A 30 17.60 22.69 -9.71
N TYR A 31 17.07 21.62 -9.14
CA TYR A 31 15.64 21.30 -9.24
C TYR A 31 15.15 20.65 -7.95
N TRP A 32 13.95 21.03 -7.53
CA TRP A 32 13.21 20.41 -6.45
C TRP A 32 11.83 20.04 -6.98
N ASN A 33 11.58 18.74 -7.16
CA ASN A 33 10.28 18.23 -7.59
C ASN A 33 9.29 18.14 -6.42
N PHE A 34 9.77 18.13 -5.18
CA PHE A 34 8.96 17.97 -3.97
C PHE A 34 8.05 16.71 -3.97
N ASN A 35 8.42 15.70 -4.76
CA ASN A 35 7.66 14.46 -4.93
C ASN A 35 7.86 13.46 -3.79
N ASN A 36 8.90 13.66 -2.98
CA ASN A 36 9.22 12.84 -1.81
C ASN A 36 8.92 13.64 -0.53
N PRO A 37 7.63 13.82 -0.16
CA PRO A 37 7.28 14.56 1.04
C PRO A 37 7.84 13.90 2.31
N PRO A 38 8.07 14.66 3.38
CA PRO A 38 8.46 14.09 4.67
C PRO A 38 7.39 13.11 5.15
N SER A 39 7.83 11.97 5.69
CA SER A 39 6.95 10.88 6.18
C SER A 39 6.02 11.33 7.32
N GLU A 40 6.44 12.34 8.11
CA GLU A 40 5.61 13.11 9.03
C GLU A 40 6.09 14.56 9.13
N GLY A 41 5.14 15.49 9.35
CA GLY A 41 5.44 16.85 9.77
C GLY A 41 5.78 17.82 8.62
N ASN A 42 6.60 18.81 8.95
CA ASN A 42 6.97 19.85 8.00
C ASN A 42 8.12 19.39 7.11
N TRP A 43 8.20 19.93 5.90
CA TRP A 43 9.44 19.94 5.14
C TRP A 43 10.59 20.41 6.06
N SER A 44 11.71 19.71 5.98
CA SER A 44 12.92 20.09 6.71
C SER A 44 13.28 21.53 6.38
N SER A 45 13.75 22.29 7.38
CA SER A 45 14.21 23.68 7.20
C SER A 45 15.36 23.80 6.21
N SER A 46 15.95 22.67 5.81
CA SER A 46 16.95 22.53 4.74
C SER A 46 16.63 21.30 3.87
N LEU A 47 16.58 21.50 2.55
CA LEU A 47 16.26 20.51 1.53
C LEU A 47 17.33 20.51 0.43
N SER A 48 17.94 19.35 0.19
CA SER A 48 18.81 19.11 -0.96
C SER A 48 18.00 19.12 -2.26
N ALA A 49 18.62 19.54 -3.36
CA ALA A 49 17.99 19.46 -4.68
C ALA A 49 17.89 18.02 -5.19
N ASP A 50 16.81 17.70 -5.92
CA ASP A 50 16.63 16.44 -6.64
C ASP A 50 17.55 16.36 -7.88
N LEU A 51 17.87 17.52 -8.47
CA LEU A 51 18.93 17.71 -9.47
C LEU A 51 19.92 18.78 -8.98
N GLY A 52 21.21 18.51 -9.11
CA GLY A 52 22.28 19.45 -8.74
C GLY A 52 22.60 19.47 -7.24
N THR A 53 23.50 20.38 -6.82
CA THR A 53 24.02 20.42 -5.44
C THR A 53 23.52 21.62 -4.63
N ALA A 54 22.52 22.34 -5.14
CA ALA A 54 21.98 23.51 -4.45
C ALA A 54 21.19 23.11 -3.20
N LEU A 55 21.14 24.03 -2.24
CA LEU A 55 20.39 23.86 -1.01
C LEU A 55 19.24 24.86 -0.96
N LEU A 56 18.05 24.36 -0.66
CA LEU A 56 16.89 25.17 -0.31
C LEU A 56 16.76 25.19 1.21
N THR A 57 16.55 26.36 1.79
CA THR A 57 16.29 26.54 3.22
C THR A 57 15.03 27.35 3.43
N HIS A 58 14.36 27.22 4.57
CA HIS A 58 13.22 28.07 4.87
C HIS A 58 13.09 28.35 6.36
N ASN A 59 12.34 29.40 6.69
CA ASN A 59 12.09 29.77 8.08
C ASN A 59 10.61 29.70 8.48
N PHE A 60 9.75 29.08 7.67
CA PHE A 60 8.35 28.85 8.01
C PHE A 60 8.14 27.95 9.24
N ASP A 61 7.13 28.24 10.05
CA ASP A 61 6.75 27.37 11.19
C ASP A 61 5.97 26.13 10.76
N ASN A 62 5.36 26.17 9.57
CA ASN A 62 4.49 25.10 9.07
C ASN A 62 4.54 25.05 7.54
N VAL A 63 5.16 23.99 7.00
CA VAL A 63 5.31 23.72 5.57
C VAL A 63 4.98 22.26 5.34
N VAL A 64 3.75 22.00 4.92
CA VAL A 64 3.31 20.63 4.63
C VAL A 64 3.55 20.29 3.17
N SER A 65 3.27 19.05 2.80
CA SER A 65 3.13 18.65 1.41
C SER A 65 1.69 18.30 1.07
N PHE A 66 1.35 18.48 -0.20
CA PHE A 66 0.09 18.04 -0.80
C PHE A 66 0.32 17.67 -2.26
N GLY A 67 -0.67 17.05 -2.91
CA GLY A 67 -0.61 16.70 -4.34
C GLY A 67 -0.10 17.81 -5.25
N GLY A 68 0.97 17.49 -5.97
CA GLY A 68 1.70 18.31 -6.93
C GLY A 68 1.15 18.25 -8.36
N THR A 69 2.02 18.56 -9.31
CA THR A 69 1.75 18.70 -10.74
C THR A 69 2.97 18.34 -11.58
N MET A 70 2.77 18.12 -12.88
CA MET A 70 3.87 18.03 -13.85
C MET A 70 4.23 19.39 -14.47
N ILE A 71 3.51 20.46 -14.13
CA ILE A 71 3.79 21.81 -14.64
C ILE A 71 5.13 22.28 -14.11
N ASN A 72 6.00 22.78 -15.01
CA ASN A 72 7.40 23.11 -14.74
C ASN A 72 8.30 21.91 -14.39
N GLY A 73 7.79 20.69 -14.47
CA GLY A 73 8.57 19.48 -14.22
C GLY A 73 9.63 19.22 -15.29
N LEU A 74 10.70 18.52 -14.92
CA LEU A 74 11.66 18.01 -15.90
C LEU A 74 11.03 16.89 -16.74
N GLU A 75 11.60 16.63 -17.92
CA GLU A 75 11.07 15.62 -18.84
C GLU A 75 11.12 14.21 -18.20
N GLY A 76 9.95 13.59 -18.04
CA GLY A 76 9.78 12.27 -17.43
C GLY A 76 9.32 12.29 -15.97
N GLU A 77 9.28 13.46 -15.32
CA GLU A 77 8.77 13.60 -13.96
C GLU A 77 7.27 13.33 -13.88
N GLN A 78 6.86 12.62 -12.83
CA GLN A 78 5.45 12.39 -12.49
C GLN A 78 4.99 13.39 -11.45
N ALA A 79 3.67 13.61 -11.35
CA ALA A 79 3.11 14.44 -10.29
C ALA A 79 3.14 13.69 -8.95
N GLY A 80 3.76 14.27 -7.93
CA GLY A 80 3.80 13.73 -6.57
C GLY A 80 3.32 14.75 -5.54
N GLY A 81 4.26 15.35 -4.81
CA GLY A 81 4.03 16.27 -3.69
C GLY A 81 4.23 17.74 -4.09
N SER A 82 4.20 18.64 -3.11
CA SER A 82 4.46 20.07 -3.34
C SER A 82 4.92 20.75 -2.05
N PHE A 83 5.72 21.80 -2.15
CA PHE A 83 6.16 22.58 -1.00
C PHE A 83 5.08 23.60 -0.61
N CYS A 84 4.41 23.41 0.52
CA CYS A 84 3.21 24.17 0.87
C CYS A 84 3.34 24.88 2.23
N PRO A 85 3.90 26.10 2.28
CA PRO A 85 3.82 26.92 3.49
C PRO A 85 2.37 27.28 3.79
N GLN A 86 1.97 27.20 5.06
CA GLN A 86 0.65 27.63 5.54
C GLN A 86 0.76 28.99 6.27
N GLY A 87 -0.33 29.73 6.40
CA GLY A 87 -0.34 31.03 7.07
C GLY A 87 0.13 30.97 8.53
N GLY A 88 -0.12 29.86 9.23
CA GLY A 88 0.29 29.65 10.61
C GLY A 88 -0.58 30.41 11.62
N SER A 89 -0.42 30.13 12.91
CA SER A 89 -1.25 30.77 13.96
C SER A 89 -1.13 32.29 13.89
N GLY A 90 -2.26 33.00 13.79
CA GLY A 90 -2.26 34.46 13.63
C GLY A 90 -1.61 34.97 12.32
N SER A 91 -1.51 34.12 11.29
CA SER A 91 -0.81 34.40 10.04
C SER A 91 0.69 34.71 10.22
N ILE A 92 1.34 34.05 11.19
CA ILE A 92 2.76 34.25 11.55
C ILE A 92 3.76 34.00 10.41
N ASN A 93 3.35 33.28 9.36
CA ASN A 93 4.19 33.02 8.19
C ASN A 93 4.10 34.11 7.12
N ASN A 94 3.30 35.17 7.30
CA ASN A 94 3.40 36.37 6.47
C ASN A 94 4.76 37.05 6.64
N GLY A 95 5.47 37.28 5.54
CA GLY A 95 6.83 37.82 5.53
C GLY A 95 7.93 36.76 5.74
N ARG A 96 7.57 35.48 5.88
CA ARG A 96 8.53 34.38 5.93
C ARG A 96 8.87 33.88 4.53
N TRP A 97 9.92 33.08 4.43
CA TRP A 97 10.58 32.82 3.16
C TRP A 97 11.13 31.41 3.02
N LEU A 98 11.30 30.99 1.76
CA LEU A 98 12.26 29.97 1.36
C LEU A 98 13.41 30.63 0.58
N ALA A 99 14.65 30.23 0.85
CA ALA A 99 15.85 30.73 0.22
C ALA A 99 16.60 29.60 -0.46
N ILE A 100 17.22 29.92 -1.58
CA ILE A 100 18.04 29.04 -2.39
C ILE A 100 19.46 29.58 -2.30
N SER A 101 20.41 28.70 -2.03
CA SER A 101 21.83 28.96 -2.28
C SER A 101 22.14 28.47 -3.70
N PRO A 102 22.21 29.38 -4.69
CA PRO A 102 22.45 29.00 -6.07
C PRO A 102 23.86 28.43 -6.22
N PRO A 103 24.06 27.43 -7.09
CA PRO A 103 25.40 27.03 -7.50
C PRO A 103 26.14 28.22 -8.14
N LEU A 104 27.44 28.36 -7.87
CA LEU A 104 28.25 29.47 -8.37
C LEU A 104 28.24 29.56 -9.90
N ILE A 105 27.95 30.76 -10.44
CA ILE A 105 28.17 31.07 -11.85
C ILE A 105 29.25 32.17 -12.01
N PRO A 106 30.20 32.03 -12.94
CA PRO A 106 31.23 33.02 -13.21
C PRO A 106 30.76 34.18 -14.10
N SER A 107 29.70 33.96 -14.88
CA SER A 107 29.05 34.91 -15.78
C SER A 107 27.61 34.45 -16.06
N GLY A 108 26.81 35.25 -16.78
CA GLY A 108 25.45 34.85 -17.18
C GLY A 108 24.35 35.22 -16.19
N SER A 109 23.20 34.54 -16.30
CA SER A 109 22.00 34.76 -15.48
C SER A 109 21.43 33.47 -14.95
N TYR A 110 20.67 33.55 -13.86
CA TYR A 110 19.78 32.47 -13.44
C TYR A 110 18.36 32.71 -13.95
N THR A 111 17.61 31.63 -14.15
CA THR A 111 16.15 31.66 -14.31
C THR A 111 15.54 30.84 -13.18
N LEU A 112 14.85 31.51 -12.25
CA LEU A 112 14.07 30.85 -11.21
C LEU A 112 12.65 30.63 -11.74
N SER A 113 12.21 29.38 -11.77
CA SER A 113 10.85 29.01 -12.17
C SER A 113 10.23 28.00 -11.23
N TYR A 114 8.91 28.04 -11.08
CA TYR A 114 8.13 27.05 -10.33
C TYR A 114 6.66 27.16 -10.65
N ALA A 115 5.95 26.04 -10.63
CA ALA A 115 4.50 26.04 -10.63
C ALA A 115 3.98 26.51 -9.27
N GLY A 116 2.84 27.19 -9.27
CA GLY A 116 2.20 27.52 -8.01
C GLY A 116 0.68 27.53 -8.05
N ARG A 117 0.10 27.50 -6.86
CA ARG A 117 -1.34 27.70 -6.64
C ARG A 117 -1.58 28.20 -5.23
N ARG A 118 -2.82 28.59 -4.93
CA ARG A 118 -3.19 28.98 -3.56
C ARG A 118 -4.61 28.59 -3.20
N THR A 119 -4.84 28.49 -1.91
CA THR A 119 -6.20 28.46 -1.33
C THR A 119 -6.78 29.86 -1.27
N GLY A 120 -8.10 30.01 -1.18
CA GLY A 120 -8.77 31.32 -1.14
C GLY A 120 -8.27 32.26 -0.03
N THR A 121 -7.85 31.70 1.11
CA THR A 121 -7.31 32.42 2.28
C THR A 121 -5.79 32.38 2.41
N GLY A 122 -5.09 31.78 1.43
CA GLY A 122 -3.64 31.69 1.40
C GLY A 122 -2.95 32.97 0.95
N PHE A 123 -1.61 32.93 0.95
CA PHE A 123 -0.76 34.06 0.55
C PHE A 123 -1.18 34.65 -0.80
N THR A 124 -1.20 35.98 -0.88
CA THR A 124 -1.63 36.74 -2.06
C THR A 124 -0.46 37.37 -2.80
N SER A 125 0.74 37.37 -2.23
CA SER A 125 1.93 37.86 -2.92
C SER A 125 3.18 37.04 -2.63
N GLN A 126 4.10 37.07 -3.60
CA GLN A 126 5.43 36.47 -3.52
C GLN A 126 6.47 37.51 -3.92
N ARG A 127 7.38 37.89 -3.03
CA ARG A 127 8.52 38.77 -3.34
C ARG A 127 9.76 37.93 -3.56
N ILE A 128 10.35 38.04 -4.75
CA ILE A 128 11.65 37.49 -5.06
C ILE A 128 12.69 38.51 -4.64
N GLU A 129 13.58 38.12 -3.75
CA GLU A 129 14.65 38.97 -3.22
C GLU A 129 16.00 38.28 -3.37
N TYR A 130 17.06 39.08 -3.38
CA TYR A 130 18.43 38.57 -3.43
C TYR A 130 19.30 39.20 -2.34
N SER A 131 20.37 38.50 -1.99
CA SER A 131 21.43 38.98 -1.11
C SER A 131 22.78 38.67 -1.75
N SER A 132 23.75 39.57 -1.60
CA SER A 132 25.13 39.36 -2.05
C SER A 132 26.12 39.21 -0.89
N ASN A 133 25.62 39.14 0.35
CA ASN A 133 26.43 39.10 1.57
C ASN A 133 25.90 38.07 2.59
N GLY A 134 25.45 36.91 2.10
CA GLY A 134 25.10 35.78 2.96
C GLY A 134 23.82 36.00 3.76
N GLY A 135 22.92 36.83 3.24
CA GLY A 135 21.62 37.11 3.84
C GLY A 135 21.62 38.20 4.91
N GLN A 136 22.69 38.99 5.05
CA GLN A 136 22.72 40.16 5.96
C GLN A 136 21.83 41.29 5.43
N ASP A 137 21.91 41.59 4.13
CA ASP A 137 21.08 42.57 3.44
C ASP A 137 20.29 41.92 2.30
N TRP A 138 19.06 42.38 2.08
CA TRP A 138 18.16 41.86 1.05
C TRP A 138 17.59 42.99 0.19
N ALA A 139 17.58 42.79 -1.12
CA ALA A 139 16.97 43.69 -2.09
C ALA A 139 15.87 42.96 -2.88
N THR A 140 14.71 43.59 -3.03
CA THR A 140 13.60 43.03 -3.81
C THR A 140 13.86 43.14 -5.31
N LEU A 141 13.87 41.99 -5.99
CA LEU A 141 13.98 41.88 -7.44
C LEU A 141 12.63 42.04 -8.13
N LYS A 142 11.61 41.33 -7.63
CA LYS A 142 10.27 41.31 -8.22
C LYS A 142 9.22 40.98 -7.18
N THR A 143 8.07 41.66 -7.23
CA THR A 143 6.88 41.30 -6.45
C THR A 143 5.84 40.74 -7.42
N ILE A 144 5.34 39.55 -7.10
CA ILE A 144 4.36 38.81 -7.88
C ILE A 144 3.05 38.83 -7.09
N ASP A 145 1.99 39.33 -7.72
CA ASP A 145 0.62 39.24 -7.18
C ASP A 145 0.02 37.90 -7.62
N ILE A 146 -0.32 37.05 -6.65
CA ILE A 146 -0.93 35.74 -6.85
C ILE A 146 -2.37 35.71 -6.31
N SER A 147 -2.95 36.85 -5.94
CA SER A 147 -4.29 36.91 -5.33
C SER A 147 -5.37 36.26 -6.19
N ALA A 148 -5.23 36.36 -7.52
CA ALA A 148 -6.14 35.79 -8.52
C ALA A 148 -5.88 34.29 -8.83
N TRP A 149 -4.84 33.68 -8.28
CA TRP A 149 -4.55 32.26 -8.51
C TRP A 149 -5.59 31.38 -7.83
N GLU A 150 -5.95 30.30 -8.52
CA GLU A 150 -6.96 29.35 -8.08
C GLU A 150 -6.34 28.18 -7.32
N ASN A 151 -7.18 27.45 -6.57
CA ASN A 151 -6.78 26.24 -5.84
C ASN A 151 -6.74 24.99 -6.75
N ALA A 152 -6.28 25.16 -7.98
CA ALA A 152 -6.06 24.11 -8.97
C ALA A 152 -4.72 24.37 -9.66
N TRP A 153 -4.03 23.31 -10.09
CA TRP A 153 -2.83 23.43 -10.90
C TRP A 153 -3.22 23.84 -12.33
N LYS A 154 -2.70 24.98 -12.81
CA LYS A 154 -2.96 25.50 -14.16
C LYS A 154 -1.66 25.94 -14.80
N SER A 155 -1.47 25.69 -16.09
CA SER A 155 -0.25 26.06 -16.82
C SER A 155 0.05 27.56 -16.77
N GLY A 156 -0.97 28.40 -16.60
CA GLY A 156 -0.83 29.86 -16.42
C GLY A 156 -0.46 30.31 -15.00
N GLN A 157 -0.43 29.42 -14.00
CA GLN A 157 0.04 29.71 -12.65
C GLN A 157 1.49 29.23 -12.49
N LEU A 158 2.36 29.88 -13.24
CA LEU A 158 3.80 29.61 -13.31
C LEU A 158 4.55 30.89 -12.96
N VAL A 159 5.48 30.82 -12.02
CA VAL A 159 6.48 31.88 -11.84
C VAL A 159 7.67 31.58 -12.73
N GLU A 160 8.12 32.60 -13.44
CA GLU A 160 9.40 32.61 -14.15
C GLU A 160 10.06 33.98 -13.97
N VAL A 161 11.26 34.00 -13.41
CA VAL A 161 12.02 35.20 -13.09
C VAL A 161 13.47 35.02 -13.51
N VAL A 162 13.87 35.81 -14.49
CA VAL A 162 15.27 35.94 -14.89
C VAL A 162 15.98 36.85 -13.89
N VAL A 163 17.09 36.36 -13.35
CA VAL A 163 17.99 37.01 -12.40
C VAL A 163 19.29 37.30 -13.15
N SER A 164 19.43 38.53 -13.66
CA SER A 164 20.61 38.97 -14.40
C SER A 164 21.15 40.29 -13.85
N ASP A 165 22.45 40.51 -14.05
CA ASP A 165 23.12 41.80 -13.81
C ASP A 165 22.98 42.36 -12.38
N LEU A 166 22.86 41.48 -11.38
CA LEU A 166 22.75 41.88 -9.98
C LEU A 166 24.12 42.10 -9.33
N PRO A 167 24.28 43.14 -8.48
CA PRO A 167 25.53 43.38 -7.75
C PRO A 167 25.94 42.19 -6.88
N GLY A 168 27.15 41.68 -7.09
CA GLY A 168 27.71 40.58 -6.32
C GLY A 168 27.10 39.21 -6.61
N MET A 169 26.51 39.00 -7.79
CA MET A 169 25.95 37.71 -8.20
C MET A 169 27.02 36.69 -8.65
N HIS A 170 28.00 37.12 -9.45
CA HIS A 170 28.96 36.22 -10.08
C HIS A 170 30.12 35.86 -9.15
N ASN A 171 30.55 34.59 -9.19
CA ASN A 171 31.65 34.03 -8.38
C ASN A 171 31.51 34.31 -6.87
N ASN A 172 30.28 34.44 -6.37
CA ASN A 172 30.02 34.79 -4.99
C ASN A 172 29.28 33.65 -4.26
N PRO A 173 29.94 32.91 -3.35
CA PRO A 173 29.30 31.84 -2.61
C PRO A 173 28.27 32.36 -1.59
N ASP A 174 28.34 33.65 -1.26
CA ASP A 174 27.41 34.31 -0.35
C ASP A 174 26.18 34.91 -1.07
N PHE A 175 26.05 34.67 -2.38
CA PHE A 175 24.87 35.08 -3.14
C PHE A 175 23.69 34.15 -2.83
N LEU A 176 22.55 34.73 -2.45
CA LEU A 176 21.33 33.99 -2.12
C LEU A 176 20.13 34.56 -2.86
N LEU A 177 19.18 33.70 -3.22
CA LEU A 177 17.85 34.08 -3.67
C LEU A 177 16.83 33.66 -2.62
N ARG A 178 15.75 34.41 -2.44
CA ARG A 178 14.62 33.97 -1.63
C ARG A 178 13.28 34.39 -2.18
N ILE A 179 12.26 33.59 -1.86
CA ILE A 179 10.86 33.85 -2.12
C ILE A 179 10.22 34.15 -0.77
N VAL A 180 9.78 35.39 -0.57
CA VAL A 180 9.04 35.83 0.61
C VAL A 180 7.55 35.80 0.30
N VAL A 181 6.76 35.09 1.11
CA VAL A 181 5.31 34.99 0.92
C VAL A 181 4.57 35.91 1.89
N ASP A 182 3.47 36.49 1.43
CA ASP A 182 2.70 37.44 2.24
C ASP A 182 1.20 37.43 1.90
N GLY A 183 0.37 37.95 2.80
CA GLY A 183 -1.07 38.14 2.59
C GLY A 183 -1.98 36.95 2.90
N ALA A 184 -1.50 35.93 3.63
CA ALA A 184 -2.38 34.89 4.16
C ALA A 184 -3.31 35.46 5.23
N SER A 185 -4.60 35.14 5.14
CA SER A 185 -5.66 35.66 6.02
C SER A 185 -6.18 34.61 7.01
N SER A 186 -5.63 33.40 7.00
CA SER A 186 -6.00 32.33 7.92
C SER A 186 -4.82 31.41 8.21
N THR A 187 -4.92 30.64 9.28
CA THR A 187 -3.87 29.71 9.71
C THR A 187 -3.58 28.59 8.72
N SER A 188 -4.61 28.01 8.10
CA SER A 188 -4.45 26.95 7.08
C SER A 188 -4.36 27.49 5.65
N GLY A 189 -4.57 28.79 5.46
CA GLY A 189 -4.44 29.44 4.17
C GLY A 189 -3.02 29.30 3.64
N ASN A 190 -2.86 28.68 2.48
CA ASN A 190 -1.57 28.33 1.92
C ASN A 190 -1.42 28.74 0.45
N CYS A 191 -0.17 28.86 0.04
CA CYS A 191 0.26 28.76 -1.35
C CYS A 191 1.14 27.51 -1.48
N ARG A 192 1.21 26.95 -2.68
CA ARG A 192 2.00 25.76 -2.98
C ARG A 192 3.00 26.10 -4.07
N PHE A 193 4.19 25.59 -3.91
CA PHE A 193 5.29 25.63 -4.86
C PHE A 193 5.53 24.22 -5.31
N ASP A 194 5.69 24.04 -6.61
CA ASP A 194 6.01 22.73 -7.14
C ASP A 194 6.95 22.84 -8.33
N ASN A 195 7.76 21.80 -8.54
CA ASN A 195 8.78 21.74 -9.58
C ASN A 195 9.64 23.02 -9.62
N LEU A 196 10.23 23.38 -8.48
CA LEU A 196 11.08 24.56 -8.40
C LEU A 196 12.40 24.31 -9.11
N ARG A 197 12.70 25.13 -10.11
CA ARG A 197 13.84 24.97 -10.99
C ARG A 197 14.66 26.25 -11.02
N LEU A 198 15.97 26.08 -10.91
CA LEU A 198 16.95 27.10 -11.20
C LEU A 198 17.71 26.68 -12.45
N GLU A 199 17.66 27.51 -13.48
CA GLU A 199 18.45 27.30 -14.70
C GLU A 199 19.53 28.36 -14.84
N ALA A 200 20.67 28.00 -15.42
CA ALA A 200 21.71 28.96 -15.82
C ALA A 200 21.77 29.05 -17.35
N ALA A 201 21.89 30.28 -17.85
CA ALA A 201 22.02 30.53 -19.28
C ALA A 201 23.44 30.31 -19.80
N GLU A 202 24.48 30.57 -18.98
CA GLU A 202 25.91 30.42 -19.33
C GLU A 202 26.78 30.26 -18.05
N GLY A 203 27.91 29.55 -18.14
CA GLY A 203 29.01 29.59 -17.16
C GLY A 203 28.96 28.57 -16.00
N PHE A 204 27.91 27.77 -15.86
CA PHE A 204 27.84 26.73 -14.82
C PHE A 204 28.78 25.55 -15.11
N ILE A 205 29.34 24.93 -14.06
CA ILE A 205 30.05 23.65 -14.13
C ILE A 205 29.19 22.60 -13.43
N SER A 206 28.71 21.60 -14.17
CA SER A 206 27.84 20.55 -13.63
C SER A 206 28.53 19.68 -12.57
N THR A 207 27.81 19.40 -11.48
CA THR A 207 28.19 18.47 -10.41
C THR A 207 27.40 17.16 -10.45
N GLU A 208 26.43 17.03 -11.38
CA GLU A 208 25.60 15.84 -11.52
C GLU A 208 26.43 14.71 -12.14
N SER A 209 26.41 13.55 -11.47
CA SER A 209 27.21 12.39 -11.84
C SER A 209 26.40 11.10 -11.86
N ARG A 210 25.08 11.16 -11.91
CA ARG A 210 24.21 9.97 -11.95
C ARG A 210 23.73 9.63 -13.36
N LEU A 211 23.36 8.37 -13.56
CA LEU A 211 22.68 7.90 -14.77
C LEU A 211 21.18 8.22 -14.71
N LYS A 212 20.61 8.55 -15.86
CA LYS A 212 19.16 8.64 -16.10
C LYS A 212 18.56 7.27 -16.44
N SER A 213 19.28 6.48 -17.24
CA SER A 213 18.86 5.14 -17.65
C SER A 213 20.08 4.28 -17.93
N TRP A 214 19.96 2.98 -17.68
CA TRP A 214 20.94 2.00 -18.08
C TRP A 214 20.24 0.73 -18.57
N LEU A 215 20.22 0.56 -19.89
CA LEU A 215 19.72 -0.64 -20.55
C LEU A 215 20.89 -1.60 -20.82
N VAL A 216 20.75 -2.86 -20.43
CA VAL A 216 21.67 -3.94 -20.76
C VAL A 216 20.86 -5.04 -21.43
N GLY A 217 21.18 -5.40 -22.67
CA GLY A 217 20.38 -6.32 -23.47
C GLY A 217 18.92 -5.87 -23.66
N GLY A 218 18.64 -4.57 -23.54
CA GLY A 218 17.28 -4.00 -23.57
C GLY A 218 16.54 -3.99 -22.23
N VAL A 219 17.13 -4.52 -21.15
CA VAL A 219 16.55 -4.53 -19.79
C VAL A 219 17.07 -3.33 -19.00
N GLU A 220 16.19 -2.57 -18.35
CA GLU A 220 16.57 -1.49 -17.44
C GLU A 220 17.09 -2.04 -16.11
N VAL A 221 18.31 -1.66 -15.73
CA VAL A 221 19.02 -2.26 -14.58
C VAL A 221 19.20 -1.31 -13.40
N LEU A 222 18.91 -0.01 -13.53
CA LEU A 222 19.11 0.95 -12.42
C LEU A 222 18.19 0.68 -11.21
N GLY A 223 17.11 -0.08 -11.38
CA GLY A 223 16.23 -0.50 -10.28
C GLY A 223 16.75 -1.69 -9.47
N LEU A 224 17.84 -2.34 -9.89
CA LEU A 224 18.39 -3.48 -9.17
C LEU A 224 19.02 -3.06 -7.84
N SER A 225 18.72 -3.81 -6.79
CA SER A 225 19.31 -3.58 -5.47
C SER A 225 20.84 -3.77 -5.51
N GLY A 226 21.59 -2.81 -4.99
CA GLY A 226 23.05 -2.84 -4.94
C GLY A 226 23.76 -2.47 -6.25
N ILE A 227 23.05 -1.89 -7.23
CA ILE A 227 23.63 -1.47 -8.52
C ILE A 227 24.64 -0.32 -8.38
N GLU A 228 24.39 0.64 -7.47
CA GLU A 228 25.32 1.72 -7.12
C GLU A 228 26.26 1.24 -6.01
N VAL A 229 27.56 1.45 -6.20
CA VAL A 229 28.62 0.94 -5.32
C VAL A 229 29.58 2.05 -4.92
N ALA A 230 30.13 1.95 -3.70
CA ALA A 230 31.13 2.90 -3.23
C ALA A 230 32.51 2.60 -3.84
N ASP A 231 32.82 1.32 -4.04
CA ASP A 231 34.04 0.85 -4.69
C ASP A 231 33.77 -0.39 -5.54
N ALA A 232 33.75 -0.22 -6.87
CA ALA A 232 33.51 -1.31 -7.81
C ALA A 232 34.53 -2.46 -7.76
N GLN A 233 35.70 -2.26 -7.13
CA GLN A 233 36.68 -3.34 -6.96
C GLN A 233 36.32 -4.28 -5.81
N THR A 234 35.75 -3.75 -4.72
CA THR A 234 35.51 -4.51 -3.48
C THR A 234 34.04 -4.83 -3.26
N ASP A 235 33.13 -3.97 -3.70
CA ASP A 235 31.70 -4.17 -3.56
C ASP A 235 31.19 -5.22 -4.58
N PRO A 236 30.21 -6.06 -4.20
CA PRO A 236 29.71 -7.14 -5.06
C PRO A 236 28.99 -6.62 -6.32
N GLY A 237 28.30 -5.47 -6.22
CA GLY A 237 27.40 -4.96 -7.26
C GLY A 237 26.07 -5.73 -7.33
N ALA A 238 25.18 -5.30 -8.22
CA ALA A 238 23.94 -6.03 -8.52
C ALA A 238 24.21 -7.24 -9.42
N VAL A 239 23.33 -8.24 -9.37
CA VAL A 239 23.36 -9.41 -10.25
C VAL A 239 22.13 -9.42 -11.14
N LEU A 240 22.31 -9.62 -12.43
CA LEU A 240 21.24 -9.91 -13.39
C LEU A 240 21.41 -11.35 -13.88
N GLU A 241 20.48 -12.22 -13.49
CA GLU A 241 20.42 -13.61 -13.98
C GLU A 241 19.62 -13.68 -15.28
N LEU A 242 20.15 -14.43 -16.25
CA LEU A 242 19.60 -14.55 -17.60
C LEU A 242 19.57 -16.02 -18.01
N GLU A 243 18.47 -16.46 -18.61
CA GLU A 243 18.32 -17.84 -19.09
C GLU A 243 19.25 -18.12 -20.28
N ASP A 244 19.31 -17.17 -21.21
CA ASP A 244 20.12 -17.27 -22.43
C ASP A 244 20.74 -15.92 -22.80
N PHE A 245 22.03 -15.95 -23.12
CA PHE A 245 22.79 -14.80 -23.60
C PHE A 245 22.70 -14.62 -25.11
N SER A 246 22.22 -15.62 -25.88
CA SER A 246 22.31 -15.62 -27.35
C SER A 246 21.61 -14.43 -28.01
N THR A 247 20.54 -13.91 -27.39
CA THR A 247 19.82 -12.71 -27.82
C THR A 247 20.09 -11.49 -26.94
N PHE A 248 20.88 -11.65 -25.87
CA PHE A 248 21.14 -10.61 -24.89
C PHE A 248 22.43 -9.86 -25.23
N ALA A 249 22.29 -8.77 -25.98
CA ALA A 249 23.42 -7.99 -26.50
C ALA A 249 23.13 -6.49 -26.47
N GLY A 250 24.20 -5.71 -26.41
CA GLY A 250 24.18 -4.25 -26.45
C GLY A 250 23.84 -3.62 -25.10
N THR A 251 24.42 -2.47 -24.83
CA THR A 251 24.06 -1.64 -23.68
C THR A 251 23.88 -0.20 -24.12
N ALA A 252 22.91 0.48 -23.52
CA ALA A 252 22.65 1.89 -23.72
C ALA A 252 22.56 2.57 -22.37
N LEU A 253 23.28 3.68 -22.22
CA LEU A 253 23.36 4.45 -21.00
C LEU A 253 23.07 5.91 -21.35
N THR A 254 22.37 6.60 -20.47
CA THR A 254 22.14 8.04 -20.58
C THR A 254 22.44 8.66 -19.24
N ALA A 255 23.34 9.66 -19.19
CA ALA A 255 23.57 10.44 -17.98
C ALA A 255 22.42 11.42 -17.74
N LEU A 256 22.19 11.81 -16.48
CA LEU A 256 21.23 12.85 -16.16
C LEU A 256 21.64 14.23 -16.69
N SER A 257 22.95 14.50 -16.81
CA SER A 257 23.49 15.72 -17.42
C SER A 257 24.25 15.39 -18.70
N SER A 258 24.03 16.20 -19.75
CA SER A 258 24.76 16.10 -21.03
C SER A 258 26.25 16.40 -20.91
N GLU A 259 26.64 17.10 -19.84
CA GLU A 259 28.03 17.49 -19.58
C GLU A 259 28.80 16.44 -18.78
N SER A 260 28.12 15.41 -18.25
CA SER A 260 28.77 14.32 -17.54
C SER A 260 29.52 13.42 -18.52
N GLN A 261 30.75 13.08 -18.18
CA GLN A 261 31.51 12.05 -18.88
C GLN A 261 31.10 10.68 -18.34
N ILE A 262 30.86 9.72 -19.24
CA ILE A 262 30.59 8.34 -18.89
C ILE A 262 31.76 7.47 -19.33
N ASP A 263 32.34 6.77 -18.36
CA ASP A 263 33.33 5.73 -18.60
C ASP A 263 32.68 4.37 -18.37
N PHE A 264 32.58 3.56 -19.43
CA PHE A 264 32.05 2.19 -19.35
C PHE A 264 33.19 1.18 -19.41
N GLN A 265 33.12 0.15 -18.57
CA GLN A 265 34.02 -0.99 -18.60
C GLN A 265 33.25 -2.31 -18.66
N LEU A 266 33.70 -3.22 -19.52
CA LEU A 266 33.31 -4.62 -19.54
C LEU A 266 34.51 -5.46 -19.08
N ASN A 267 34.37 -6.20 -17.99
CA ASN A 267 35.42 -7.05 -17.42
C ASN A 267 36.74 -6.27 -17.18
N GLY A 268 36.61 -5.00 -16.78
CA GLY A 268 37.74 -4.09 -16.56
C GLY A 268 38.36 -3.48 -17.84
N LEU A 269 37.81 -3.78 -19.03
CA LEU A 269 38.22 -3.16 -20.29
C LEU A 269 37.29 -2.00 -20.63
N TYR A 270 37.88 -0.82 -20.85
CA TYR A 270 37.15 0.35 -21.30
C TYR A 270 36.61 0.16 -22.72
N LEU A 271 35.34 0.53 -22.93
CA LEU A 271 34.70 0.55 -24.24
C LEU A 271 34.27 1.96 -24.60
N GLU A 272 34.43 2.32 -25.86
CA GLU A 272 33.96 3.61 -26.39
C GLU A 272 32.43 3.59 -26.59
N PRO A 273 31.74 4.74 -26.51
CA PRO A 273 30.28 4.79 -26.65
C PRO A 273 29.73 4.14 -27.93
N SER A 274 30.48 4.21 -29.05
CA SER A 274 30.08 3.59 -30.32
C SER A 274 30.13 2.05 -30.32
N GLU A 275 30.80 1.46 -29.33
CA GLU A 275 30.96 0.01 -29.20
C GLU A 275 29.87 -0.62 -28.33
N LEU A 276 29.23 0.18 -27.47
CA LEU A 276 28.28 -0.28 -26.45
C LEU A 276 27.07 -1.02 -27.04
N GLU A 277 26.51 -0.55 -28.16
CA GLU A 277 25.37 -1.20 -28.83
C GLU A 277 25.74 -2.53 -29.51
N LEU A 278 27.03 -2.80 -29.70
CA LEU A 278 27.53 -3.98 -30.41
C LEU A 278 28.11 -5.06 -29.48
N VAL A 279 28.12 -4.81 -28.17
CA VAL A 279 28.65 -5.75 -27.17
C VAL A 279 27.81 -7.02 -27.13
N SER A 280 28.46 -8.17 -27.27
CA SER A 280 27.85 -9.46 -26.92
C SER A 280 28.22 -9.80 -25.48
N PHE A 281 27.23 -10.15 -24.67
CA PHE A 281 27.47 -10.56 -23.28
C PHE A 281 27.56 -12.07 -23.14
N VAL A 282 28.25 -12.52 -22.10
CA VAL A 282 28.33 -13.92 -21.69
C VAL A 282 28.21 -14.06 -20.17
N ASP A 283 28.01 -15.29 -19.71
CA ASP A 283 28.03 -15.60 -18.27
C ASP A 283 29.30 -15.09 -17.58
N GLY A 284 29.09 -14.43 -16.43
CA GLY A 284 30.17 -13.91 -15.60
C GLY A 284 30.70 -12.54 -16.02
N ASP A 285 30.15 -11.93 -17.08
CA ASP A 285 30.53 -10.57 -17.47
C ASP A 285 30.22 -9.57 -16.35
N VAL A 286 31.18 -8.70 -16.05
CA VAL A 286 31.06 -7.63 -15.07
C VAL A 286 31.07 -6.30 -15.80
N LEU A 287 29.97 -5.57 -15.71
CA LEU A 287 29.82 -4.24 -16.27
C LEU A 287 30.02 -3.22 -15.15
N GLN A 288 30.89 -2.24 -15.39
CA GLN A 288 31.11 -1.13 -14.49
C GLN A 288 30.89 0.18 -15.25
N VAL A 289 30.14 1.10 -14.65
CA VAL A 289 29.95 2.44 -15.19
C VAL A 289 30.43 3.44 -14.16
N THR A 290 31.31 4.36 -14.58
CA THR A 290 31.68 5.51 -13.78
C THR A 290 31.21 6.75 -14.51
N VAL A 291 30.32 7.49 -13.89
CA VAL A 291 29.88 8.78 -14.42
C VAL A 291 30.60 9.87 -13.63
N SER A 292 31.33 10.73 -14.33
CA SER A 292 32.03 11.88 -13.77
C SER A 292 31.31 13.15 -14.19
N ALA A 293 30.95 14.01 -13.23
CA ALA A 293 30.41 15.32 -13.56
C ALA A 293 31.48 16.20 -14.25
N GLU A 294 31.06 17.33 -14.82
CA GLU A 294 31.97 18.33 -15.39
C GLU A 294 32.98 18.83 -14.33
N ALA A 295 32.55 18.90 -13.07
CA ALA A 295 33.43 18.98 -11.91
C ALA A 295 33.95 17.58 -11.53
N PRO A 296 35.20 17.23 -11.91
CA PRO A 296 35.68 15.83 -11.94
C PRO A 296 35.83 15.16 -10.58
N GLN A 297 35.71 15.91 -9.47
CA GLN A 297 35.68 15.36 -8.11
C GLN A 297 34.36 14.67 -7.75
N TYR A 298 33.27 14.94 -8.49
CA TYR A 298 31.97 14.30 -8.28
C TYR A 298 31.82 13.13 -9.24
N LYS A 299 31.70 11.93 -8.68
CA LYS A 299 31.59 10.68 -9.44
C LYS A 299 30.60 9.74 -8.77
N THR A 300 29.83 9.03 -9.58
CA THR A 300 29.01 7.89 -9.14
C THR A 300 29.46 6.65 -9.88
N VAL A 301 29.51 5.51 -9.18
CA VAL A 301 29.99 4.24 -9.71
C VAL A 301 28.88 3.20 -9.63
N TYR A 302 28.66 2.48 -10.73
CA TYR A 302 27.69 1.41 -10.84
C TYR A 302 28.39 0.10 -11.21
N LYS A 303 27.89 -1.02 -10.70
CA LYS A 303 28.42 -2.35 -10.98
C LYS A 303 27.29 -3.38 -11.15
N LEU A 304 27.33 -4.09 -12.27
CA LEU A 304 26.41 -5.17 -12.61
C LEU A 304 27.22 -6.43 -12.96
N VAL A 305 26.79 -7.58 -12.45
CA VAL A 305 27.34 -8.89 -12.80
C VAL A 305 26.27 -9.68 -13.53
N LEU A 306 26.57 -10.13 -14.75
CA LEU A 306 25.69 -11.00 -15.53
C LEU A 306 25.95 -12.45 -15.18
N ARG A 307 24.88 -13.23 -14.98
CA ARG A 307 24.96 -14.64 -14.64
C ARG A 307 24.01 -15.45 -15.52
N GLN A 308 24.50 -16.57 -16.06
CA GLN A 308 23.63 -17.52 -16.71
C GLN A 308 22.89 -18.33 -15.66
N ALA A 309 21.57 -18.39 -15.80
CA ALA A 309 20.74 -19.24 -14.98
C ALA A 309 21.21 -20.69 -15.15
N SER A 310 21.55 -21.33 -14.03
CA SER A 310 21.85 -22.75 -14.00
C SER A 310 20.56 -23.50 -13.73
N PHE A 311 20.19 -24.40 -14.62
CA PHE A 311 19.03 -25.27 -14.43
C PHE A 311 19.47 -26.67 -13.99
N VAL A 312 18.62 -27.32 -13.22
CA VAL A 312 18.80 -28.72 -12.80
C VAL A 312 18.54 -29.63 -14.00
N GLU A 313 19.28 -30.73 -14.15
CA GLU A 313 18.93 -31.73 -15.18
C GLU A 313 17.75 -32.59 -14.68
N GLY A 314 16.64 -32.58 -15.41
CA GLY A 314 15.41 -33.28 -15.03
C GLY A 314 14.52 -32.45 -14.10
N ILE A 315 13.94 -33.09 -13.07
CA ILE A 315 13.03 -32.45 -12.11
C ILE A 315 13.66 -32.49 -10.70
N GLN A 316 13.68 -31.34 -10.03
CA GLN A 316 14.06 -31.22 -8.62
C GLN A 316 12.93 -30.60 -7.78
N LEU A 317 12.74 -31.14 -6.58
CA LEU A 317 11.79 -30.65 -5.58
C LEU A 317 12.57 -30.09 -4.39
N SER A 318 12.20 -28.93 -3.85
CA SER A 318 12.93 -28.31 -2.73
C SER A 318 12.74 -29.02 -1.40
N ARG A 319 11.56 -29.64 -1.18
CA ARG A 319 11.23 -30.34 0.07
C ARG A 319 10.08 -31.32 -0.09
N GLN A 320 9.91 -32.17 0.92
CA GLN A 320 8.66 -32.90 1.16
C GLN A 320 7.68 -31.99 1.90
N LEU A 321 6.40 -32.35 1.85
CA LEU A 321 5.34 -31.70 2.61
C LEU A 321 5.12 -32.39 3.95
N TYR A 322 4.64 -31.61 4.93
CA TYR A 322 4.20 -32.16 6.21
C TYR A 322 2.78 -32.73 6.07
N PRO A 323 2.36 -33.64 6.96
CA PRO A 323 0.97 -34.02 7.06
C PRO A 323 0.08 -32.79 7.26
N PHE A 324 -1.00 -32.68 6.49
CA PHE A 324 -2.02 -31.67 6.71
C PHE A 324 -2.73 -31.91 8.05
N ARG A 325 -3.12 -30.81 8.70
CA ARG A 325 -3.93 -30.81 9.91
C ARG A 325 -5.33 -31.35 9.62
N GLU A 326 -6.10 -31.61 10.67
CA GLU A 326 -7.50 -32.03 10.51
C GLU A 326 -8.34 -30.92 9.88
N VAL A 327 -9.22 -31.28 8.95
CA VAL A 327 -10.10 -30.34 8.21
C VAL A 327 -11.52 -30.89 8.21
N GLU A 328 -12.51 -30.03 8.47
CA GLU A 328 -13.92 -30.43 8.36
C GLU A 328 -14.25 -30.85 6.92
N ALA A 329 -14.99 -31.94 6.75
CA ALA A 329 -15.38 -32.39 5.41
C ALA A 329 -16.21 -31.30 4.69
N GLY A 330 -15.81 -30.94 3.47
CA GLY A 330 -16.37 -29.85 2.68
C GLY A 330 -15.67 -28.50 2.87
N LYS A 331 -14.65 -28.42 3.74
CA LYS A 331 -13.78 -27.25 3.91
C LYS A 331 -12.40 -27.49 3.28
N VAL A 332 -11.56 -26.47 3.28
CA VAL A 332 -10.19 -26.50 2.74
C VAL A 332 -9.18 -26.17 3.82
N SER A 333 -8.00 -26.78 3.76
CA SER A 333 -6.90 -26.50 4.68
C SER A 333 -6.23 -25.17 4.37
N ASP A 334 -5.39 -24.71 5.32
CA ASP A 334 -4.33 -23.74 5.03
C ASP A 334 -3.36 -24.31 3.98
N VAL A 335 -2.65 -23.43 3.31
CA VAL A 335 -1.75 -23.79 2.21
C VAL A 335 -0.41 -24.33 2.72
N GLN A 336 0.12 -25.32 2.03
CA GLN A 336 1.54 -25.68 2.07
C GLN A 336 2.13 -25.50 0.68
N PHE A 337 3.44 -25.26 0.57
CA PHE A 337 4.09 -25.13 -0.73
C PHE A 337 5.49 -25.73 -0.74
N TYR A 338 5.93 -26.09 -1.93
CA TYR A 338 7.30 -26.46 -2.25
C TYR A 338 7.71 -25.78 -3.56
N TYR A 339 9.00 -25.79 -3.83
CA TYR A 339 9.54 -25.25 -5.07
C TYR A 339 9.90 -26.40 -6.01
N LEU A 340 9.50 -26.25 -7.26
CA LEU A 340 9.79 -27.14 -8.37
C LEU A 340 10.82 -26.45 -9.27
N SER A 341 11.88 -27.16 -9.62
CA SER A 341 12.84 -26.72 -10.66
C SER A 341 12.91 -27.77 -11.75
N GLY A 342 13.05 -27.31 -12.99
CA GLY A 342 13.17 -28.15 -14.17
C GLY A 342 14.26 -27.64 -15.10
N GLY A 343 14.94 -28.55 -15.79
CA GLY A 343 15.90 -28.18 -16.84
C GLY A 343 16.30 -29.36 -17.71
N GLY A 344 16.72 -29.07 -18.95
CA GLY A 344 16.95 -30.12 -19.96
C GLY A 344 15.71 -30.93 -20.32
N LEU A 345 14.50 -30.41 -20.06
CA LEU A 345 13.25 -31.11 -20.30
C LEU A 345 12.89 -31.10 -21.78
N THR A 346 12.36 -32.22 -22.28
CA THR A 346 11.92 -32.36 -23.68
C THR A 346 10.40 -32.42 -23.82
N GLU A 347 9.69 -32.63 -22.71
CA GLU A 347 8.23 -32.76 -22.63
C GLU A 347 7.67 -31.97 -21.44
N ASP A 348 6.37 -31.65 -21.49
CA ASP A 348 5.71 -30.84 -20.46
C ASP A 348 5.70 -31.60 -19.14
N ILE A 349 5.73 -30.88 -18.02
CA ILE A 349 5.54 -31.52 -16.72
C ILE A 349 4.06 -31.56 -16.41
N VAL A 350 3.53 -32.75 -16.15
CA VAL A 350 2.18 -32.95 -15.62
C VAL A 350 2.27 -33.24 -14.13
N LEU A 351 1.62 -32.39 -13.33
CA LEU A 351 1.42 -32.62 -11.90
C LEU A 351 0.05 -33.24 -11.69
N GLN A 352 -0.03 -34.24 -10.82
CA GLN A 352 -1.28 -34.92 -10.49
C GLN A 352 -1.35 -35.19 -8.98
N ALA A 353 -2.32 -34.58 -8.31
CA ALA A 353 -2.61 -34.77 -6.91
C ALA A 353 -3.61 -35.91 -6.69
N SER A 354 -3.46 -36.63 -5.57
CA SER A 354 -4.41 -37.67 -5.16
C SER A 354 -5.74 -37.09 -4.69
N GLU A 355 -6.79 -37.93 -4.62
CA GLU A 355 -8.11 -37.54 -4.11
C GLU A 355 -8.03 -36.78 -2.77
N GLY A 356 -8.78 -35.69 -2.66
CA GLY A 356 -8.80 -34.85 -1.46
C GLY A 356 -7.69 -33.80 -1.41
N PHE A 357 -6.78 -33.76 -2.38
CA PHE A 357 -5.72 -32.74 -2.46
C PHE A 357 -5.80 -31.97 -3.76
N LEU A 358 -5.49 -30.68 -3.68
CA LEU A 358 -5.49 -29.75 -4.80
C LEU A 358 -4.15 -29.03 -4.88
N ILE A 359 -3.74 -28.71 -6.09
CA ILE A 359 -2.49 -28.04 -6.42
C ILE A 359 -2.75 -26.78 -7.25
N SER A 360 -1.91 -25.75 -7.08
CA SER A 360 -1.93 -24.51 -7.86
C SER A 360 -0.51 -23.95 -8.07
N LEU A 361 -0.34 -23.12 -9.11
CA LEU A 361 0.82 -22.24 -9.28
C LEU A 361 0.54 -20.81 -8.79
N ASP A 362 -0.68 -20.56 -8.36
CA ASP A 362 -1.18 -19.31 -7.79
C ASP A 362 -1.68 -19.62 -6.38
N CYS A 363 -1.16 -18.94 -5.36
CA CYS A 363 -1.46 -19.28 -3.98
C CYS A 363 -2.94 -19.05 -3.62
N ASP A 364 -3.60 -18.12 -4.30
CA ASP A 364 -4.94 -17.64 -3.95
C ASP A 364 -6.03 -18.23 -4.84
N ALA A 365 -5.66 -18.69 -6.03
CA ALA A 365 -6.62 -19.15 -7.04
C ALA A 365 -6.20 -20.45 -7.73
N ASN A 366 -7.08 -20.96 -8.61
CA ASN A 366 -6.79 -22.01 -9.59
C ASN A 366 -6.36 -23.39 -9.04
N TYR A 367 -6.73 -23.70 -7.80
CA TYR A 367 -6.53 -25.02 -7.21
C TYR A 367 -7.28 -26.12 -7.96
N GLN A 368 -6.55 -27.15 -8.39
CA GLN A 368 -7.08 -28.26 -9.17
C GLN A 368 -6.36 -29.58 -8.88
N ALA A 369 -6.92 -30.70 -9.34
CA ALA A 369 -6.31 -32.02 -9.12
C ALA A 369 -5.13 -32.32 -10.07
N SER A 370 -4.98 -31.58 -11.17
CA SER A 370 -3.88 -31.75 -12.12
C SER A 370 -3.52 -30.43 -12.80
N LEU A 371 -2.22 -30.20 -12.98
CA LEU A 371 -1.63 -29.03 -13.63
C LEU A 371 -0.65 -29.47 -14.71
N GLN A 372 -0.42 -28.60 -15.70
CA GLN A 372 0.59 -28.79 -16.74
C GLN A 372 1.49 -27.56 -16.79
N ILE A 373 2.80 -27.77 -16.76
CA ILE A 373 3.83 -26.74 -16.89
C ILE A 373 4.51 -26.95 -18.24
N SER A 374 4.43 -25.93 -19.11
CA SER A 374 4.99 -25.98 -20.47
C SER A 374 6.44 -25.51 -20.54
N ASP A 375 6.89 -24.75 -19.55
CA ASP A 375 8.26 -24.24 -19.49
C ASP A 375 9.26 -25.39 -19.33
N ARG A 376 10.31 -25.37 -20.15
CA ARG A 376 11.31 -26.45 -20.22
C ARG A 376 12.43 -26.28 -19.20
N GLU A 377 12.68 -25.04 -18.80
CA GLU A 377 13.74 -24.65 -17.91
C GLU A 377 13.18 -23.58 -16.98
N PHE A 378 13.24 -23.83 -15.68
CA PHE A 378 12.75 -22.91 -14.67
C PHE A 378 13.35 -23.29 -13.31
N ASN A 379 13.53 -22.29 -12.45
CA ASN A 379 14.04 -22.48 -11.10
C ASN A 379 13.03 -21.99 -10.07
N ASN A 380 12.91 -22.75 -8.99
CA ASN A 380 12.14 -22.41 -7.80
C ASN A 380 10.70 -21.96 -8.10
N MET A 381 10.01 -22.61 -9.04
CA MET A 381 8.60 -22.33 -9.30
C MET A 381 7.78 -22.82 -8.10
N PRO A 382 7.01 -21.96 -7.41
CA PRO A 382 6.21 -22.39 -6.28
C PRO A 382 5.05 -23.26 -6.75
N VAL A 383 4.83 -24.36 -6.05
CA VAL A 383 3.64 -25.20 -6.18
C VAL A 383 2.93 -25.22 -4.84
N TYR A 384 1.73 -24.65 -4.84
CA TYR A 384 0.85 -24.54 -3.69
C TYR A 384 -0.07 -25.75 -3.59
N VAL A 385 -0.31 -26.21 -2.37
CA VAL A 385 -1.06 -27.43 -2.08
C VAL A 385 -2.04 -27.18 -0.95
N ARG A 386 -3.30 -27.56 -1.17
CA ARG A 386 -4.35 -27.56 -0.15
C ARG A 386 -4.98 -28.95 -0.03
N PHE A 387 -5.41 -29.28 1.17
CA PHE A 387 -6.20 -30.46 1.48
C PHE A 387 -7.68 -30.07 1.59
N ALA A 388 -8.54 -30.76 0.86
CA ALA A 388 -9.97 -30.50 0.73
C ALA A 388 -10.76 -31.83 0.86
N PRO A 389 -10.90 -32.38 2.07
CA PRO A 389 -11.62 -33.63 2.29
C PRO A 389 -13.11 -33.48 2.02
N ASN A 390 -13.73 -34.50 1.44
CA ASN A 390 -15.17 -34.60 1.25
C ASN A 390 -15.84 -35.66 2.15
N GLU A 391 -15.04 -36.48 2.85
CA GLU A 391 -15.50 -37.58 3.69
C GLU A 391 -14.76 -37.61 5.03
N LEU A 392 -15.38 -38.25 6.03
CA LEU A 392 -14.83 -38.45 7.36
C LEU A 392 -13.86 -39.63 7.38
N LYS A 393 -12.63 -39.44 6.89
CA LYS A 393 -11.60 -40.49 6.81
C LYS A 393 -10.18 -39.92 6.85
N ASP A 394 -9.21 -40.81 7.08
CA ASP A 394 -7.81 -40.52 6.82
C ASP A 394 -7.53 -40.60 5.32
N TYR A 395 -6.87 -39.57 4.79
CA TYR A 395 -6.41 -39.50 3.40
C TYR A 395 -4.90 -39.74 3.35
N LYS A 396 -4.46 -40.57 2.42
CA LYS A 396 -3.04 -40.81 2.11
C LYS A 396 -2.90 -40.90 0.59
N GLY A 397 -1.92 -40.20 0.04
CA GLY A 397 -1.67 -40.18 -1.38
C GLY A 397 -0.35 -39.53 -1.73
N SER A 398 -0.23 -39.11 -2.97
CA SER A 398 0.94 -38.43 -3.50
C SER A 398 0.55 -37.32 -4.49
N ILE A 399 1.46 -36.36 -4.64
CA ILE A 399 1.55 -35.47 -5.81
C ILE A 399 2.61 -36.07 -6.73
N ILE A 400 2.19 -36.47 -7.92
CA ILE A 400 3.06 -37.07 -8.93
C ILE A 400 3.45 -35.99 -9.94
N HIS A 401 4.73 -35.87 -10.24
CA HIS A 401 5.28 -35.00 -11.28
C HIS A 401 5.85 -35.87 -12.37
N ARG A 402 5.38 -35.73 -13.61
CA ARG A 402 5.80 -36.53 -14.76
C ARG A 402 6.24 -35.67 -15.94
N THR A 403 7.33 -36.06 -16.58
CA THR A 403 7.77 -35.54 -17.89
C THR A 403 8.42 -36.69 -18.67
N GLY A 404 7.82 -37.11 -19.79
CA GLY A 404 8.21 -38.33 -20.47
C GLY A 404 8.22 -39.56 -19.55
N GLU A 405 9.39 -40.22 -19.43
CA GLU A 405 9.60 -41.37 -18.54
C GLU A 405 10.06 -40.98 -17.12
N LEU A 406 10.37 -39.70 -16.88
CA LEU A 406 10.80 -39.22 -15.56
C LEU A 406 9.58 -38.99 -14.66
N GLU A 407 9.65 -39.53 -13.44
CA GLU A 407 8.62 -39.36 -12.42
C GLU A 407 9.26 -39.04 -11.05
N THR A 408 8.72 -38.05 -10.35
CA THR A 408 9.03 -37.78 -8.94
C THR A 408 7.76 -37.54 -8.13
N VAL A 409 7.80 -37.87 -6.85
CA VAL A 409 6.62 -37.89 -5.97
C VAL A 409 6.85 -37.18 -4.64
N ILE A 410 5.82 -36.48 -4.19
CA ILE A 410 5.69 -35.99 -2.81
C ILE A 410 4.57 -36.77 -2.14
N ASN A 411 4.85 -37.39 -1.00
CA ASN A 411 3.81 -38.06 -0.21
C ASN A 411 3.01 -37.02 0.57
N ILE A 412 1.70 -37.18 0.60
CA ILE A 412 0.77 -36.26 1.26
C ILE A 412 -0.26 -37.05 2.07
N SER A 413 -0.70 -36.47 3.18
CA SER A 413 -1.73 -37.06 4.04
C SER A 413 -2.49 -35.98 4.79
N GLY A 414 -3.72 -36.27 5.17
CA GLY A 414 -4.59 -35.38 5.94
C GLY A 414 -5.77 -36.18 6.50
N LYS A 415 -6.63 -35.54 7.31
CA LYS A 415 -7.78 -36.20 7.91
C LYS A 415 -9.03 -35.33 7.81
N GLY A 416 -10.05 -35.88 7.17
CA GLY A 416 -11.39 -35.29 7.13
C GLY A 416 -12.17 -35.62 8.41
N ILE A 417 -12.75 -34.61 9.04
CA ILE A 417 -13.47 -34.73 10.31
C ILE A 417 -14.84 -34.04 10.27
N SER A 418 -15.67 -34.33 11.27
CA SER A 418 -16.94 -33.64 11.47
C SER A 418 -16.71 -32.21 11.96
N SER A 419 -17.78 -31.42 12.03
CA SER A 419 -17.67 -30.04 12.53
C SER A 419 -17.07 -29.97 13.94
N PHE A 420 -16.28 -28.92 14.16
CA PHE A 420 -15.69 -28.54 15.44
C PHE A 420 -16.70 -27.97 16.43
N VAL A 421 -17.85 -27.51 15.93
CA VAL A 421 -18.91 -26.92 16.76
C VAL A 421 -19.68 -28.03 17.45
N PRO A 422 -19.78 -28.03 18.79
CA PRO A 422 -20.58 -29.01 19.51
C PRO A 422 -22.05 -28.96 19.11
N ASP A 423 -22.71 -30.12 19.07
CA ASP A 423 -24.14 -30.22 18.80
C ASP A 423 -24.94 -29.30 19.73
N ASN A 424 -25.87 -28.54 19.16
CA ASN A 424 -26.74 -27.61 19.88
C ASN A 424 -26.03 -26.44 20.58
N TYR A 425 -24.74 -26.19 20.34
CA TYR A 425 -24.03 -25.06 20.96
C TYR A 425 -24.72 -23.71 20.71
N TYR A 426 -25.25 -23.51 19.50
CA TYR A 426 -25.98 -22.30 19.09
C TYR A 426 -27.51 -22.45 19.13
N LEU A 427 -28.04 -23.39 19.91
CA LEU A 427 -29.47 -23.61 19.97
C LEU A 427 -30.21 -22.36 20.51
N GLY A 428 -31.17 -21.86 19.74
CA GLY A 428 -31.98 -20.69 20.11
C GLY A 428 -31.39 -19.34 19.71
N ILE A 429 -30.33 -19.32 18.90
CA ILE A 429 -29.77 -18.09 18.31
C ILE A 429 -30.42 -17.84 16.95
N ASP A 430 -31.30 -16.85 16.87
CA ASP A 430 -32.12 -16.55 15.68
C ASP A 430 -32.36 -15.05 15.44
N GLY A 431 -31.85 -14.19 16.32
CA GLY A 431 -32.04 -12.74 16.26
C GLY A 431 -31.34 -12.07 15.07
N LYS A 432 -31.42 -10.73 15.05
CA LYS A 432 -30.68 -9.87 14.12
C LYS A 432 -30.26 -8.55 14.78
N GLY A 433 -29.27 -7.88 14.19
CA GLY A 433 -28.70 -6.64 14.71
C GLY A 433 -28.31 -6.76 16.19
N LYS A 434 -28.71 -5.77 16.98
CA LYS A 434 -28.49 -5.76 18.43
C LYS A 434 -29.10 -6.97 19.18
N GLU A 435 -30.22 -7.51 18.72
CA GLU A 435 -30.83 -8.69 19.36
C GLU A 435 -29.95 -9.93 19.22
N LEU A 436 -29.39 -10.15 18.02
CA LEU A 436 -28.43 -11.23 17.80
C LEU A 436 -27.18 -11.04 18.64
N MET A 437 -26.62 -9.83 18.68
CA MET A 437 -25.46 -9.54 19.53
C MET A 437 -25.74 -9.85 21.01
N LEU A 438 -26.93 -9.54 21.51
CA LEU A 438 -27.35 -9.85 22.89
C LEU A 438 -27.47 -11.36 23.13
N GLN A 439 -28.05 -12.12 22.21
CA GLN A 439 -28.13 -13.58 22.30
C GLN A 439 -26.72 -14.21 22.31
N LEU A 440 -25.85 -13.75 21.42
CA LEU A 440 -24.45 -14.19 21.35
C LEU A 440 -23.67 -13.82 22.61
N HIS A 441 -23.83 -12.59 23.10
CA HIS A 441 -23.25 -12.15 24.37
C HIS A 441 -23.64 -13.09 25.51
N GLN A 442 -24.94 -13.42 25.65
CA GLN A 442 -25.41 -14.33 26.70
C GLN A 442 -24.79 -15.73 26.58
N LEU A 443 -24.61 -16.24 25.35
CA LEU A 443 -23.99 -17.54 25.10
C LEU A 443 -22.50 -17.58 25.48
N ILE A 444 -21.74 -16.52 25.16
CA ILE A 444 -20.27 -16.53 25.28
C ILE A 444 -19.71 -15.76 26.49
N ASN A 445 -20.60 -15.16 27.31
CA ASN A 445 -20.20 -14.32 28.45
C ASN A 445 -19.49 -15.12 29.55
N GLU A 446 -19.91 -16.36 29.80
CA GLU A 446 -19.25 -17.26 30.74
C GLU A 446 -18.10 -18.00 30.04
N HIS A 447 -16.91 -17.93 30.63
CA HIS A 447 -15.75 -18.70 30.21
C HIS A 447 -14.82 -18.99 31.39
N THR A 448 -13.96 -19.98 31.22
CA THR A 448 -12.90 -20.31 32.17
C THR A 448 -11.76 -19.31 32.03
N VAL A 449 -11.44 -18.60 33.11
CA VAL A 449 -10.34 -17.63 33.16
C VAL A 449 -9.01 -18.38 33.27
N LEU A 450 -8.14 -18.18 32.28
CA LEU A 450 -6.81 -18.78 32.26
C LEU A 450 -5.82 -17.94 33.07
N SER A 451 -4.73 -18.56 33.51
CA SER A 451 -3.57 -17.81 34.00
C SER A 451 -2.78 -17.24 32.82
N TYR A 452 -2.04 -16.16 33.05
CA TYR A 452 -1.24 -15.53 32.00
C TYR A 452 -0.14 -16.47 31.44
N GLY A 453 0.28 -17.46 32.22
CA GLY A 453 1.23 -18.49 31.78
C GLY A 453 0.60 -19.58 30.90
N ASP A 454 -0.69 -19.88 31.07
CA ASP A 454 -1.39 -20.91 30.31
C ASP A 454 -1.49 -20.55 28.81
N ILE A 455 -1.43 -19.25 28.49
CA ILE A 455 -1.43 -18.75 27.11
C ILE A 455 -0.29 -19.35 26.28
N TRP A 456 0.88 -19.62 26.88
CA TRP A 456 1.97 -20.28 26.17
C TRP A 456 1.66 -21.72 25.77
N THR A 457 0.85 -22.41 26.59
CA THR A 457 0.40 -23.77 26.27
C THR A 457 -0.57 -23.73 25.10
N LEU A 458 -1.53 -22.79 25.12
CA LEU A 458 -2.44 -22.58 23.98
C LEU A 458 -1.67 -22.36 22.68
N PHE A 459 -0.63 -21.51 22.67
CA PHE A 459 0.13 -21.27 21.45
C PHE A 459 0.75 -22.56 20.89
N GLY A 460 1.12 -23.50 21.75
CA GLY A 460 1.59 -24.82 21.33
C GLY A 460 0.49 -25.75 20.78
N ASP A 461 -0.75 -25.59 21.23
CA ASP A 461 -1.88 -26.42 20.80
C ASP A 461 -2.57 -25.85 19.55
N ALA A 462 -2.64 -24.51 19.43
CA ALA A 462 -3.47 -23.81 18.47
C ALA A 462 -2.69 -23.03 17.40
N ASP A 463 -1.52 -22.49 17.74
CA ASP A 463 -0.80 -21.51 16.92
C ASP A 463 0.55 -22.05 16.40
N LEU A 464 0.57 -23.31 15.96
CA LEU A 464 1.72 -23.92 15.29
C LEU A 464 1.47 -24.14 13.79
N LYS A 465 2.48 -23.78 12.98
CA LYS A 465 2.64 -24.12 11.57
C LYS A 465 2.87 -25.63 11.40
N PHE A 466 2.75 -26.11 10.16
CA PHE A 466 2.97 -27.52 9.82
C PHE A 466 4.36 -28.06 10.21
N ASN A 467 5.37 -27.20 10.24
CA ASN A 467 6.74 -27.52 10.65
C ASN A 467 6.98 -27.45 12.17
N GLY A 468 5.94 -27.20 12.97
CA GLY A 468 6.01 -27.08 14.43
C GLY A 468 6.56 -25.73 14.93
N LYS A 469 6.69 -24.74 14.05
CA LYS A 469 7.07 -23.36 14.41
C LYS A 469 5.84 -22.53 14.77
N ILE A 470 6.04 -21.47 15.54
CA ILE A 470 4.97 -20.55 15.93
C ILE A 470 4.37 -19.87 14.69
N TRP A 471 3.05 -19.82 14.64
CA TRP A 471 2.28 -19.06 13.67
C TRP A 471 2.11 -17.63 14.18
N ASP A 472 3.12 -16.81 13.96
CA ASP A 472 3.13 -15.39 14.32
C ASP A 472 2.16 -14.58 13.44
N VAL A 473 1.19 -13.89 14.05
CA VAL A 473 0.16 -13.11 13.35
C VAL A 473 0.72 -11.90 12.57
N TYR A 474 1.88 -11.37 12.94
CA TYR A 474 2.52 -10.25 12.23
C TYR A 474 3.86 -10.64 11.57
N GLY A 475 4.23 -11.92 11.59
CA GLY A 475 5.51 -12.40 11.05
C GLY A 475 5.38 -13.55 10.04
N THR A 476 4.25 -14.26 10.02
CA THR A 476 4.07 -15.44 9.17
C THR A 476 3.51 -15.05 7.81
N LEU A 477 4.17 -15.49 6.73
CA LEU A 477 3.66 -15.41 5.35
C LEU A 477 3.06 -16.77 4.97
N GLU A 478 1.85 -16.78 4.40
CA GLU A 478 1.16 -18.04 4.05
C GLU A 478 1.65 -18.62 2.72
N CYS A 479 1.96 -17.75 1.76
CA CYS A 479 2.25 -18.10 0.36
C CYS A 479 3.74 -18.10 0.00
N GLU A 480 4.61 -17.87 0.98
CA GLU A 480 6.05 -17.83 0.80
C GLU A 480 6.77 -18.08 2.13
N GLU A 481 8.09 -18.13 2.11
CA GLU A 481 8.87 -18.34 3.33
C GLU A 481 8.77 -17.12 4.25
N SER A 482 8.43 -17.36 5.52
CA SER A 482 8.49 -16.31 6.54
C SER A 482 9.93 -15.78 6.67
N PRO A 483 10.13 -14.47 6.90
CA PRO A 483 11.47 -13.89 7.10
C PRO A 483 12.19 -14.45 8.34
N TYR A 484 11.44 -14.96 9.31
CA TYR A 484 11.91 -15.61 10.52
C TYR A 484 10.87 -16.62 11.04
N GLU A 485 11.31 -17.54 11.91
CA GLU A 485 10.43 -18.53 12.55
C GLU A 485 10.85 -18.77 13.99
N TYR A 486 9.88 -18.98 14.88
CA TYR A 486 10.13 -19.22 16.30
C TYR A 486 9.87 -20.66 16.73
N THR A 487 10.67 -21.13 17.67
CA THR A 487 10.48 -22.39 18.36
C THR A 487 9.78 -22.15 19.69
N LEU A 488 8.64 -22.81 19.89
CA LEU A 488 7.86 -22.77 21.13
C LEU A 488 8.75 -22.95 22.37
N TYR A 489 8.52 -22.13 23.39
CA TYR A 489 9.27 -22.05 24.66
C TYR A 489 10.73 -21.58 24.59
N THR A 490 11.42 -21.81 23.46
CA THR A 490 12.85 -21.45 23.31
C THR A 490 13.00 -19.97 23.01
N ASP A 491 12.16 -19.48 22.10
CA ASP A 491 12.22 -18.14 21.54
C ASP A 491 11.10 -17.24 22.07
N GLN A 492 10.44 -17.64 23.16
CA GLN A 492 9.46 -16.79 23.84
C GLN A 492 10.14 -15.60 24.50
N ASP A 493 9.40 -14.50 24.66
CA ASP A 493 9.89 -13.28 25.30
C ASP A 493 10.54 -13.55 26.67
N LYS A 494 11.76 -13.03 26.84
CA LYS A 494 12.60 -13.14 28.04
C LYS A 494 12.62 -11.86 28.87
N GLY A 495 11.74 -10.90 28.57
CA GLY A 495 11.64 -9.61 29.26
C GLY A 495 12.78 -8.64 28.91
N VAL A 496 13.40 -8.81 27.73
CA VAL A 496 14.49 -7.96 27.24
C VAL A 496 14.03 -7.12 26.05
N ASP A 497 14.45 -5.86 25.97
CA ASP A 497 14.15 -5.00 24.82
C ASP A 497 14.83 -5.55 23.55
N VAL A 498 14.17 -5.36 22.42
CA VAL A 498 14.64 -5.81 21.10
C VAL A 498 14.61 -4.64 20.12
N THR A 499 15.56 -4.64 19.18
CA THR A 499 15.69 -3.61 18.12
C THR A 499 15.67 -4.20 16.70
N GLU A 500 15.47 -5.51 16.59
CA GLU A 500 15.36 -6.24 15.33
C GLU A 500 14.24 -7.29 15.45
N GLU A 501 13.51 -7.53 14.36
CA GLU A 501 12.51 -8.61 14.26
C GLU A 501 13.18 -9.99 14.26
N GLY A 502 12.42 -11.05 14.54
CA GLY A 502 12.92 -12.43 14.51
C GLY A 502 13.66 -12.87 15.77
N ARG A 503 13.70 -12.02 16.81
CA ARG A 503 14.41 -12.28 18.07
C ARG A 503 13.63 -13.15 19.03
N PHE A 504 12.43 -12.70 19.37
CA PHE A 504 11.53 -13.37 20.29
C PHE A 504 10.09 -13.12 19.87
N TYR A 505 9.21 -14.07 20.13
CA TYR A 505 7.77 -13.85 20.06
C TYR A 505 7.20 -13.55 21.46
N ASN A 506 6.17 -12.71 21.52
CA ASN A 506 5.44 -12.38 22.74
C ASN A 506 3.93 -12.62 22.58
N ARG A 507 3.15 -12.16 23.57
CA ARG A 507 1.69 -12.24 23.56
C ARG A 507 1.15 -10.88 23.15
N GLU A 508 0.53 -10.83 21.99
CA GLU A 508 -0.12 -9.64 21.46
C GLU A 508 -1.58 -9.58 21.92
N HIS A 509 -1.96 -8.50 22.59
CA HIS A 509 -3.36 -8.20 22.90
C HIS A 509 -3.92 -7.35 21.76
N SER A 510 -4.53 -7.99 20.76
CA SER A 510 -5.01 -7.27 19.55
C SER A 510 -6.04 -6.20 19.89
N TRP A 511 -6.82 -6.40 20.96
CA TRP A 511 -7.58 -5.36 21.65
C TRP A 511 -6.75 -4.80 22.83
N PRO A 512 -6.11 -3.61 22.70
CA PRO A 512 -5.07 -3.19 23.65
C PRO A 512 -5.57 -3.09 25.09
N VAL A 513 -4.78 -3.61 26.05
CA VAL A 513 -5.08 -3.55 27.49
C VAL A 513 -5.26 -2.09 27.97
N SER A 514 -4.52 -1.16 27.38
CA SER A 514 -4.60 0.27 27.70
C SER A 514 -5.97 0.88 27.36
N TRP A 515 -6.75 0.28 26.47
CA TRP A 515 -8.05 0.80 26.04
C TRP A 515 -9.13 0.65 27.13
N TRP A 516 -8.98 -0.31 28.03
CA TRP A 516 -10.00 -0.58 29.05
C TRP A 516 -9.43 -0.52 30.48
N ARG A 517 -8.23 0.06 30.63
CA ARG A 517 -7.47 0.20 31.89
C ARG A 517 -7.34 -1.13 32.62
N GLY A 518 -7.03 -2.16 31.86
CA GLY A 518 -6.98 -3.51 32.36
C GLY A 518 -5.92 -3.76 33.40
N SER A 519 -6.23 -4.69 34.31
CA SER A 519 -5.25 -5.35 35.17
C SER A 519 -5.15 -6.83 34.79
N ASP A 520 -4.07 -7.46 35.24
CA ASP A 520 -3.81 -8.90 35.10
C ASP A 520 -4.87 -9.80 35.76
N THR A 521 -5.71 -9.25 36.63
CA THR A 521 -6.84 -9.93 37.27
C THR A 521 -8.16 -9.85 36.48
N ASP A 522 -8.20 -9.06 35.40
CA ASP A 522 -9.42 -8.93 34.59
C ASP A 522 -9.56 -10.14 33.66
N THR A 523 -10.78 -10.67 33.54
CA THR A 523 -11.10 -11.76 32.60
C THR A 523 -10.70 -11.44 31.16
N MET A 524 -10.75 -10.17 30.75
CA MET A 524 -10.28 -9.73 29.42
C MET A 524 -8.78 -9.91 29.24
N TYR A 525 -7.98 -9.91 30.30
CA TYR A 525 -6.52 -9.94 30.19
C TYR A 525 -5.98 -11.29 29.73
N THR A 526 -6.74 -12.37 29.98
CA THR A 526 -6.37 -13.74 29.63
C THR A 526 -7.38 -14.42 28.71
N ASP A 527 -8.30 -13.66 28.10
CA ASP A 527 -9.22 -14.18 27.09
C ASP A 527 -8.50 -14.34 25.74
N VAL A 528 -8.17 -15.57 25.37
CA VAL A 528 -7.26 -15.84 24.25
C VAL A 528 -7.89 -15.69 22.87
N HIS A 529 -9.20 -15.42 22.78
CA HIS A 529 -9.85 -15.09 21.50
C HIS A 529 -9.31 -13.80 20.84
N HIS A 530 -8.58 -12.95 21.58
CA HIS A 530 -7.93 -11.76 21.06
C HIS A 530 -6.43 -11.68 21.40
N ILE A 531 -5.84 -12.78 21.90
CA ILE A 531 -4.41 -12.84 22.25
C ILE A 531 -3.68 -13.76 21.29
N PHE A 532 -2.74 -13.22 20.51
CA PHE A 532 -2.03 -13.95 19.46
C PHE A 532 -0.53 -14.00 19.76
N PRO A 533 0.20 -15.04 19.30
CA PRO A 533 1.66 -14.96 19.27
C PRO A 533 2.09 -13.94 18.21
N SER A 534 3.05 -13.09 18.55
CA SER A 534 3.55 -12.04 17.66
C SER A 534 5.03 -11.76 17.87
N ASP A 535 5.77 -11.35 16.85
CA ASP A 535 7.13 -10.84 17.00
C ASP A 535 7.12 -9.68 18.00
N LYS A 536 8.10 -9.71 18.92
CA LYS A 536 8.15 -8.76 20.02
C LYS A 536 8.36 -7.32 19.54
N LEU A 537 9.18 -7.09 18.51
CA LEU A 537 9.39 -5.76 17.97
C LEU A 537 8.14 -5.30 17.24
N VAL A 538 7.56 -6.13 16.38
CA VAL A 538 6.35 -5.76 15.62
C VAL A 538 5.19 -5.42 16.57
N ASN A 539 4.97 -6.22 17.61
CA ASN A 539 4.02 -5.90 18.68
C ASN A 539 4.37 -4.56 19.37
N SER A 540 5.63 -4.33 19.73
CA SER A 540 6.05 -3.05 20.33
C SER A 540 5.81 -1.85 19.41
N MET A 541 5.97 -2.02 18.10
CA MET A 541 5.70 -0.99 17.09
C MET A 541 4.20 -0.74 16.93
N ARG A 542 3.39 -1.81 16.91
CA ARG A 542 1.93 -1.74 16.92
C ARG A 542 1.41 -0.99 18.15
N SER A 543 2.05 -1.17 19.30
CA SER A 543 1.74 -0.45 20.54
C SER A 543 0.24 -0.56 20.90
N ASN A 544 -0.47 0.56 21.06
CA ASN A 544 -1.91 0.61 21.28
C ASN A 544 -2.66 1.26 20.11
N PHE A 545 -2.03 1.33 18.93
CA PHE A 545 -2.65 1.90 17.75
C PHE A 545 -3.82 1.01 17.28
N SER A 546 -4.86 1.67 16.78
CA SER A 546 -5.98 0.97 16.16
C SER A 546 -5.52 0.29 14.87
N PHE A 547 -6.26 -0.72 14.44
CA PHE A 547 -6.17 -1.16 13.07
C PHE A 547 -6.69 -0.08 12.11
N GLY A 548 -6.14 -0.06 10.90
CA GLY A 548 -6.44 0.89 9.82
C GLY A 548 -5.70 0.52 8.54
N GLU A 549 -5.92 1.30 7.47
CA GLU A 549 -5.20 1.13 6.19
C GLU A 549 -4.12 2.19 6.05
N VAL A 550 -2.96 1.82 5.50
CA VAL A 550 -1.78 2.68 5.36
C VAL A 550 -1.25 2.64 3.93
N GLU A 551 -1.38 3.78 3.23
CA GLU A 551 -0.80 3.95 1.90
C GLU A 551 0.72 4.20 1.97
N LEU A 552 1.16 5.07 2.89
CA LEU A 552 2.56 5.45 3.07
C LEU A 552 3.04 5.06 4.48
N PRO A 553 3.70 3.91 4.64
CA PRO A 553 4.19 3.47 5.95
C PRO A 553 5.29 4.37 6.49
N GLN A 554 5.18 4.75 7.76
CA GLN A 554 6.28 5.33 8.53
C GLN A 554 7.22 4.26 9.06
N TRP A 555 6.69 3.06 9.26
CA TRP A 555 7.45 1.87 9.57
C TRP A 555 6.84 0.66 8.86
N LEU A 556 7.71 -0.20 8.34
CA LEU A 556 7.37 -1.40 7.59
C LEU A 556 8.06 -2.59 8.24
N SER A 557 7.28 -3.61 8.61
CA SER A 557 7.82 -4.88 9.11
C SER A 557 8.39 -5.74 7.99
N LEU A 558 9.20 -6.76 8.34
CA LEU A 558 9.72 -7.70 7.36
C LEU A 558 8.63 -8.57 6.69
N ASN A 559 7.46 -8.74 7.31
CA ASN A 559 6.33 -9.47 6.72
C ASN A 559 5.43 -8.57 5.84
N GLY A 560 5.66 -7.26 5.85
CA GLY A 560 4.88 -6.28 5.10
C GLY A 560 3.79 -5.54 5.88
N SER A 561 3.55 -5.87 7.16
CA SER A 561 2.71 -5.05 8.05
C SER A 561 3.23 -3.62 8.17
N ARG A 562 2.33 -2.65 8.25
CA ARG A 562 2.62 -1.22 8.15
C ARG A 562 2.15 -0.47 9.39
N LEU A 563 2.92 0.52 9.81
CA LEU A 563 2.50 1.53 10.77
C LEU A 563 2.55 2.89 10.07
N GLY A 564 1.46 3.64 10.12
CA GLY A 564 1.39 4.95 9.48
C GLY A 564 0.03 5.62 9.64
N THR A 565 -0.17 6.70 8.89
CA THR A 565 -1.41 7.47 8.90
C THR A 565 -2.54 6.69 8.24
N ASN A 566 -3.70 6.64 8.89
CA ASN A 566 -4.88 6.00 8.32
C ASN A 566 -5.34 6.70 7.04
N VAL A 567 -5.58 5.91 5.99
CA VAL A 567 -6.19 6.37 4.74
C VAL A 567 -7.60 5.81 4.52
N TYR A 568 -8.08 4.93 5.39
CA TYR A 568 -9.43 4.38 5.29
C TYR A 568 -10.49 5.37 5.77
N GLY A 569 -11.39 5.76 4.86
CA GLY A 569 -12.40 6.78 5.14
C GLY A 569 -11.80 8.19 5.29
N SER A 570 -12.64 9.18 5.58
CA SER A 570 -12.23 10.60 5.68
C SER A 570 -12.31 11.19 7.08
N VAL A 571 -12.72 10.38 8.07
CA VAL A 571 -13.09 10.86 9.41
C VAL A 571 -11.94 10.75 10.41
N PHE A 572 -11.08 9.74 10.26
CA PHE A 572 -9.94 9.50 11.17
C PHE A 572 -8.64 9.45 10.36
N ASP A 573 -7.73 10.36 10.65
CA ASP A 573 -6.40 10.51 10.01
C ASP A 573 -5.27 10.29 11.02
N GLY A 574 -5.54 9.55 12.11
CA GLY A 574 -4.54 9.21 13.12
C GLY A 574 -3.64 8.04 12.72
N MET A 575 -2.64 7.79 13.56
CA MET A 575 -1.76 6.62 13.43
C MET A 575 -2.50 5.31 13.63
N VAL A 576 -2.31 4.38 12.70
CA VAL A 576 -2.88 3.04 12.68
C VAL A 576 -1.85 2.00 12.29
N PHE A 577 -2.13 0.76 12.65
CA PHE A 577 -1.38 -0.41 12.23
C PHE A 577 -2.19 -1.21 11.20
N GLU A 578 -1.60 -1.50 10.06
CA GLU A 578 -2.17 -2.34 9.00
C GLU A 578 -1.41 -3.68 8.98
N PRO A 579 -2.03 -4.80 9.38
CA PRO A 579 -1.43 -6.12 9.24
C PRO A 579 -1.44 -6.56 7.76
N GLN A 580 -0.70 -7.62 7.44
CA GLN A 580 -0.83 -8.32 6.15
C GLN A 580 -2.28 -8.73 5.87
N ASP A 581 -2.66 -8.75 4.58
CA ASP A 581 -4.05 -8.94 4.16
C ASP A 581 -4.65 -10.28 4.65
N SER A 582 -3.82 -11.33 4.70
CA SER A 582 -4.17 -12.68 5.19
C SER A 582 -4.47 -12.80 6.70
N TYR A 583 -4.40 -11.69 7.46
CA TYR A 583 -4.76 -11.64 8.87
C TYR A 583 -5.80 -10.58 9.20
N LYS A 584 -6.21 -9.77 8.22
CA LYS A 584 -7.14 -8.66 8.43
C LYS A 584 -8.50 -9.17 8.94
N GLY A 585 -8.99 -10.26 8.39
CA GLY A 585 -10.24 -10.91 8.78
C GLY A 585 -10.17 -11.57 10.15
N ASP A 586 -9.06 -12.25 10.46
CA ASP A 586 -8.81 -12.86 11.77
C ASP A 586 -8.94 -11.83 12.91
N LEU A 587 -8.24 -10.71 12.73
CA LEU A 587 -8.18 -9.62 13.69
C LEU A 587 -9.52 -8.88 13.78
N ALA A 588 -10.23 -8.71 12.67
CA ALA A 588 -11.59 -8.18 12.66
C ALA A 588 -12.55 -9.07 13.46
N ARG A 589 -12.58 -10.38 13.22
CA ARG A 589 -13.42 -11.33 13.96
C ARG A 589 -13.06 -11.39 15.45
N ALA A 590 -11.79 -11.24 15.81
CA ALA A 590 -11.36 -11.12 17.20
C ALA A 590 -11.90 -9.83 17.86
N TRP A 591 -11.88 -8.70 17.15
CA TRP A 591 -12.46 -7.45 17.65
C TRP A 591 -13.98 -7.51 17.81
N PHE A 592 -14.69 -8.05 16.82
CA PHE A 592 -16.15 -8.26 16.94
C PHE A 592 -16.52 -9.21 18.07
N TYR A 593 -15.72 -10.24 18.32
CA TYR A 593 -15.84 -11.07 19.52
C TYR A 593 -15.69 -10.25 20.79
N MET A 594 -14.64 -9.43 20.92
CA MET A 594 -14.42 -8.60 22.11
C MET A 594 -15.59 -7.65 22.36
N LEU A 595 -16.11 -7.01 21.32
CA LEU A 595 -17.28 -6.14 21.42
C LEU A 595 -18.53 -6.91 21.86
N THR A 596 -18.74 -8.12 21.34
CA THR A 596 -19.92 -8.96 21.63
C THR A 596 -19.86 -9.55 23.04
N ARG A 597 -18.77 -10.22 23.39
CA ARG A 597 -18.53 -10.80 24.71
C ARG A 597 -18.63 -9.69 25.77
N TYR A 598 -17.96 -8.56 25.57
CA TYR A 598 -17.86 -7.52 26.59
C TYR A 598 -18.78 -6.31 26.32
N MET A 599 -19.90 -6.51 25.62
CA MET A 599 -20.81 -5.43 25.20
C MET A 599 -21.34 -4.57 26.35
N HIS A 600 -21.44 -5.13 27.57
CA HIS A 600 -21.87 -4.40 28.77
C HIS A 600 -20.81 -3.42 29.29
N ARG A 601 -19.55 -3.58 28.87
CA ARG A 601 -18.41 -2.73 29.24
C ARG A 601 -18.07 -1.70 28.15
N SER A 602 -18.38 -1.97 26.89
CA SER A 602 -18.01 -1.10 25.76
C SER A 602 -18.39 0.38 25.94
N PRO A 603 -19.55 0.76 26.53
CA PRO A 603 -19.88 2.16 26.75
C PRO A 603 -18.92 2.88 27.71
N SER A 604 -18.27 2.14 28.63
CA SER A 604 -17.34 2.72 29.60
C SER A 604 -15.94 2.97 29.03
N TRP A 605 -15.56 2.21 28.00
CA TRP A 605 -14.24 2.32 27.37
C TRP A 605 -14.07 3.62 26.59
N SER A 606 -15.14 4.12 25.95
CA SER A 606 -15.13 5.33 25.11
C SER A 606 -14.68 6.62 25.82
N THR A 607 -14.53 6.59 27.14
CA THR A 607 -14.08 7.71 27.97
C THR A 607 -12.58 7.71 28.25
N GLN A 608 -11.81 6.79 27.68
CA GLN A 608 -10.39 6.56 28.00
C GLN A 608 -9.49 6.75 26.77
N GLY A 609 -8.28 7.31 26.91
CA GLY A 609 -7.22 7.27 25.87
C GLY A 609 -7.57 7.75 24.44
N MET A 610 -6.98 7.11 23.41
CA MET A 610 -7.20 7.35 21.96
C MET A 610 -8.56 6.85 21.44
N ILE A 611 -9.39 6.32 22.32
CA ILE A 611 -10.60 5.55 22.05
C ILE A 611 -11.79 6.38 21.53
N PRO A 612 -11.92 7.70 21.82
CA PRO A 612 -13.05 8.48 21.32
C PRO A 612 -13.16 8.51 19.79
N ASP A 613 -12.12 8.12 19.05
CA ASP A 613 -12.12 8.03 17.58
C ASP A 613 -12.41 6.65 17.01
N ILE A 614 -12.38 5.63 17.87
CA ILE A 614 -12.63 4.23 17.51
C ILE A 614 -14.03 3.81 17.97
N LEU A 615 -14.43 4.18 19.19
CA LEU A 615 -15.71 3.81 19.78
C LEU A 615 -16.74 4.94 19.69
N ASP A 616 -18.01 4.58 19.49
CA ASP A 616 -19.13 5.52 19.43
C ASP A 616 -19.74 5.81 20.83
N GLY A 617 -19.28 5.10 21.87
CA GLY A 617 -19.78 5.19 23.25
C GLY A 617 -21.07 4.42 23.54
N SER A 618 -21.54 3.60 22.60
CA SER A 618 -22.69 2.73 22.74
C SER A 618 -22.28 1.28 23.05
N SER A 619 -23.29 0.44 23.31
CA SER A 619 -23.12 -1.03 23.42
C SER A 619 -23.30 -1.75 22.10
N TRP A 620 -23.78 -1.05 21.06
CA TRP A 620 -23.98 -1.54 19.71
C TRP A 620 -24.27 -0.34 18.77
N PRO A 621 -23.57 -0.21 17.64
CA PRO A 621 -22.52 -1.10 17.14
C PRO A 621 -21.17 -0.96 17.88
N ALA A 622 -21.09 -0.08 18.88
CA ALA A 622 -19.92 0.21 19.72
C ALA A 622 -18.72 0.86 18.99
N LEU A 623 -18.56 0.61 17.68
CA LEU A 623 -17.55 1.20 16.81
C LEU A 623 -18.09 2.43 16.06
N LYS A 624 -17.20 3.38 15.72
CA LYS A 624 -17.52 4.44 14.76
C LYS A 624 -17.71 3.87 13.34
N PRO A 625 -18.49 4.54 12.47
CA PRO A 625 -18.80 4.04 11.13
C PRO A 625 -17.57 3.66 10.30
N TRP A 626 -16.53 4.50 10.27
CA TRP A 626 -15.35 4.27 9.42
C TRP A 626 -14.65 2.93 9.73
N ILE A 627 -14.45 2.61 11.01
CA ILE A 627 -13.76 1.38 11.41
C ILE A 627 -14.69 0.18 11.39
N LEU A 628 -15.99 0.40 11.65
CA LEU A 628 -16.99 -0.65 11.48
C LEU A 628 -17.04 -1.15 10.04
N GLU A 629 -17.13 -0.22 9.08
CA GLU A 629 -17.12 -0.50 7.64
C GLU A 629 -15.82 -1.20 7.23
N MET A 630 -14.68 -0.70 7.69
CA MET A 630 -13.37 -1.30 7.41
C MET A 630 -13.26 -2.74 7.92
N LEU A 631 -13.64 -3.01 9.18
CA LEU A 631 -13.52 -4.35 9.76
C LEU A 631 -14.52 -5.35 9.15
N ILE A 632 -15.70 -4.88 8.71
CA ILE A 632 -16.63 -5.69 7.91
C ILE A 632 -15.99 -6.01 6.55
N GLN A 633 -15.38 -5.02 5.90
CA GLN A 633 -14.69 -5.23 4.63
C GLN A 633 -13.52 -6.23 4.78
N TRP A 634 -12.69 -6.07 5.81
CA TRP A 634 -11.62 -7.02 6.14
C TRP A 634 -12.15 -8.43 6.38
N HIS A 635 -13.30 -8.57 7.05
CA HIS A 635 -13.94 -9.87 7.24
C HIS A 635 -14.36 -10.55 5.92
N HIS A 636 -14.77 -9.77 4.91
CA HIS A 636 -15.16 -10.29 3.60
C HIS A 636 -13.96 -10.60 2.71
N ASP A 637 -12.96 -9.71 2.72
CA ASP A 637 -11.76 -9.81 1.89
C ASP A 637 -10.82 -10.92 2.40
N ASP A 638 -10.85 -11.22 3.70
CA ASP A 638 -10.14 -12.34 4.36
C ASP A 638 -11.12 -13.29 5.09
N PRO A 639 -11.72 -14.26 4.37
CA PRO A 639 -12.67 -15.23 4.91
C PRO A 639 -12.05 -16.15 5.98
N VAL A 640 -12.90 -16.79 6.79
CA VAL A 640 -12.44 -17.69 7.87
C VAL A 640 -11.50 -18.78 7.33
N SER A 641 -10.29 -18.81 7.87
CA SER A 641 -9.26 -19.79 7.53
C SER A 641 -9.38 -21.08 8.36
N GLN A 642 -8.74 -22.16 7.89
CA GLN A 642 -8.69 -23.41 8.66
C GLN A 642 -7.89 -23.22 9.97
N LYS A 643 -6.83 -22.40 9.93
CA LYS A 643 -6.07 -21.94 11.10
C LYS A 643 -7.01 -21.36 12.16
N GLU A 644 -7.89 -20.43 11.79
CA GLU A 644 -8.85 -19.85 12.73
C GLU A 644 -9.86 -20.88 13.27
N ALA A 645 -10.39 -21.75 12.42
CA ALA A 645 -11.35 -22.77 12.85
C ALA A 645 -10.73 -23.74 13.87
N LEU A 646 -9.49 -24.19 13.62
CA LEU A 646 -8.71 -25.02 14.54
C LEU A 646 -8.41 -24.26 15.84
N ARG A 647 -7.99 -23.00 15.73
CA ARG A 647 -7.72 -22.16 16.89
C ARG A 647 -8.98 -21.98 17.77
N ASN A 648 -10.13 -21.69 17.16
CA ASN A 648 -11.40 -21.56 17.87
C ASN A 648 -11.82 -22.86 18.59
N ARG A 649 -11.53 -24.03 17.98
CA ARG A 649 -11.70 -25.35 18.63
C ARG A 649 -10.80 -25.51 19.85
N GLU A 650 -9.51 -25.22 19.73
CA GLU A 650 -8.58 -25.38 20.86
C GLU A 650 -8.94 -24.44 22.01
N ILE A 651 -9.30 -23.19 21.70
CA ILE A 651 -9.74 -22.23 22.70
C ILE A 651 -11.01 -22.72 23.40
N TYR A 652 -11.98 -23.29 22.67
CA TYR A 652 -13.17 -23.87 23.27
C TYR A 652 -12.83 -24.96 24.31
N SER A 653 -11.83 -25.79 24.03
CA SER A 653 -11.40 -26.85 24.95
C SER A 653 -10.82 -26.31 26.27
N LEU A 654 -10.26 -25.10 26.25
CA LEU A 654 -9.62 -24.46 27.41
C LEU A 654 -10.54 -23.47 28.13
N GLN A 655 -11.23 -22.60 27.39
CA GLN A 655 -12.09 -21.55 27.93
C GLN A 655 -13.57 -21.92 28.00
N GLY A 656 -14.03 -22.91 27.22
CA GLY A 656 -15.44 -23.32 27.19
C GLY A 656 -16.35 -22.40 26.37
N ASN A 657 -15.82 -21.35 25.74
CA ASN A 657 -16.56 -20.46 24.85
C ASN A 657 -15.90 -20.36 23.47
N ARG A 658 -16.71 -20.09 22.43
CA ARG A 658 -16.29 -19.99 21.02
C ARG A 658 -16.46 -18.57 20.51
N ASN A 659 -15.67 -18.18 19.51
CA ASN A 659 -15.94 -16.99 18.72
C ASN A 659 -17.06 -17.29 17.69
N PRO A 660 -18.27 -16.73 17.84
CA PRO A 660 -19.39 -17.03 16.94
C PRO A 660 -19.15 -16.62 15.50
N TYR A 661 -18.33 -15.59 15.27
CA TYR A 661 -18.04 -15.05 13.95
C TYR A 661 -16.98 -15.86 13.18
N ILE A 662 -16.31 -16.80 13.85
CA ILE A 662 -15.47 -17.81 13.19
C ILE A 662 -16.32 -19.01 12.77
N ASP A 663 -17.22 -19.48 13.66
CA ASP A 663 -18.06 -20.65 13.38
C ASP A 663 -19.21 -20.34 12.39
N ASN A 664 -19.76 -19.12 12.45
CA ASN A 664 -20.85 -18.63 11.61
C ASN A 664 -20.51 -17.22 11.08
N PRO A 665 -19.59 -17.11 10.10
CA PRO A 665 -19.09 -15.82 9.62
C PRO A 665 -20.21 -14.90 9.11
N GLU A 666 -21.28 -15.46 8.52
CA GLU A 666 -22.43 -14.71 8.04
C GLU A 666 -23.21 -13.99 9.14
N TRP A 667 -22.95 -14.30 10.42
CA TRP A 667 -23.58 -13.60 11.54
C TRP A 667 -22.98 -12.22 11.79
N LEU A 668 -21.76 -11.97 11.31
CA LEU A 668 -21.13 -10.65 11.45
C LEU A 668 -21.97 -9.60 10.73
N ASP A 669 -22.37 -9.86 9.48
CA ASP A 669 -23.28 -9.00 8.71
C ASP A 669 -24.65 -8.89 9.40
N ARG A 670 -25.19 -10.03 9.85
CA ARG A 670 -26.49 -10.04 10.55
C ARG A 670 -26.49 -9.21 11.82
N VAL A 671 -25.34 -9.01 12.48
CA VAL A 671 -25.20 -8.18 13.68
C VAL A 671 -24.88 -6.72 13.36
N PHE A 672 -23.95 -6.48 12.44
CA PHE A 672 -23.25 -5.18 12.32
C PHE A 672 -23.47 -4.45 11.00
N ASP A 673 -23.85 -5.14 9.93
CA ASP A 673 -24.09 -4.48 8.65
C ASP A 673 -25.40 -3.66 8.70
N SER A 674 -25.25 -2.36 8.49
CA SER A 674 -26.36 -1.41 8.48
C SER A 674 -27.13 -1.38 7.16
N ALA A 675 -26.57 -1.92 6.06
CA ALA A 675 -27.34 -2.18 4.84
C ALA A 675 -28.40 -3.26 5.10
N SER A 676 -28.07 -4.28 5.90
CA SER A 676 -29.07 -5.23 6.45
C SER A 676 -30.06 -4.60 7.44
N ALA A 677 -29.75 -3.42 8.02
CA ALA A 677 -30.66 -2.66 8.87
C ALA A 677 -31.58 -1.70 8.09
N THR A 678 -31.18 -1.21 6.92
CA THR A 678 -32.01 -0.37 6.03
C THR A 678 -32.81 -1.16 5.00
N GLU A 679 -32.29 -2.29 4.49
CA GLU A 679 -33.04 -3.21 3.63
C GLU A 679 -34.30 -3.77 4.31
N GLY A 680 -34.30 -3.84 5.64
CA GLY A 680 -35.40 -4.38 6.43
C GLY A 680 -36.49 -3.39 6.84
N MET A 681 -36.22 -2.09 6.94
CA MET A 681 -37.20 -1.15 7.55
C MET A 681 -38.37 -0.80 6.62
N TRP A 682 -38.16 -0.78 5.31
CA TRP A 682 -39.20 -0.51 4.31
C TRP A 682 -39.97 -1.78 3.94
N GLN A 683 -39.27 -2.90 3.72
CA GLN A 683 -39.89 -4.15 3.28
C GLN A 683 -40.69 -4.87 4.38
N THR A 684 -40.29 -4.77 5.66
CA THR A 684 -41.01 -5.46 6.77
C THR A 684 -42.14 -4.64 7.40
N SER A 685 -42.26 -3.34 7.08
CA SER A 685 -43.29 -2.47 7.66
C SER A 685 -44.46 -2.15 6.73
N LEU A 686 -44.34 -2.36 5.41
CA LEU A 686 -45.44 -2.19 4.46
C LEU A 686 -46.37 -3.40 4.44
N ARG A 687 -47.61 -3.23 4.93
CA ARG A 687 -48.67 -4.24 4.78
C ARG A 687 -49.86 -3.64 4.04
N ALA A 688 -50.37 -4.36 3.05
CA ALA A 688 -51.60 -3.99 2.37
C ALA A 688 -52.78 -4.80 2.91
N HIS A 689 -53.91 -4.15 3.23
CA HIS A 689 -55.15 -4.82 3.61
C HIS A 689 -56.40 -4.07 3.14
N PRO A 690 -57.56 -4.73 2.98
CA PRO A 690 -57.74 -6.18 3.03
C PRO A 690 -57.21 -6.87 1.77
N ILE A 691 -56.74 -8.10 1.94
CA ILE A 691 -56.48 -9.06 0.85
C ILE A 691 -57.33 -10.30 1.17
N PRO A 692 -58.37 -10.65 0.37
CA PRO A 692 -58.75 -10.07 -0.92
C PRO A 692 -59.28 -8.63 -0.85
N LEU A 693 -59.03 -7.86 -1.93
CA LEU A 693 -59.43 -6.45 -2.08
C LEU A 693 -60.95 -6.26 -2.01
N GLN A 694 -61.40 -5.16 -1.39
CA GLN A 694 -62.80 -4.70 -1.43
C GLN A 694 -62.90 -3.38 -2.24
N GLU A 695 -63.56 -2.33 -1.75
CA GLU A 695 -63.61 -1.01 -2.42
C GLU A 695 -62.33 -0.18 -2.21
N TRP A 696 -61.62 -0.42 -1.11
CA TRP A 696 -60.41 0.31 -0.71
C TRP A 696 -59.31 -0.65 -0.30
N LEU A 697 -58.07 -0.30 -0.63
CA LEU A 697 -56.86 -0.91 -0.11
C LEU A 697 -56.14 0.10 0.79
N TYR A 698 -55.70 -0.34 1.97
CA TYR A 698 -54.97 0.43 2.96
C TYR A 698 -53.51 -0.05 3.00
N LEU A 699 -52.57 0.90 3.08
CA LEU A 699 -51.14 0.66 3.22
C LEU A 699 -50.73 1.00 4.65
N ASP A 700 -50.59 -0.02 5.50
CA ASP A 700 -50.00 0.15 6.82
C ASP A 700 -48.49 0.29 6.65
N ILE A 701 -47.98 1.50 6.88
CA ILE A 701 -46.55 1.82 6.84
C ILE A 701 -46.27 3.06 7.69
N ASN A 702 -45.20 3.06 8.50
CA ASN A 702 -44.92 4.14 9.45
C ASN A 702 -44.09 5.28 8.84
N LEU A 703 -44.65 5.94 7.82
CA LEU A 703 -44.02 7.06 7.12
C LEU A 703 -44.90 8.31 7.10
N SER A 704 -44.29 9.49 7.11
CA SER A 704 -44.96 10.79 6.98
C SER A 704 -44.96 11.32 5.54
N SER A 705 -44.14 10.75 4.67
CA SER A 705 -43.97 11.19 3.28
C SER A 705 -44.89 10.41 2.32
N PRO A 706 -45.28 11.02 1.18
CA PRO A 706 -46.10 10.33 0.17
C PRO A 706 -45.37 9.15 -0.49
N LEU A 707 -46.15 8.17 -0.96
CA LEU A 707 -45.66 6.97 -1.65
C LEU A 707 -46.10 6.97 -3.10
N MET A 708 -45.25 6.55 -4.03
CA MET A 708 -45.68 6.27 -5.40
C MET A 708 -46.25 4.86 -5.49
N VAL A 709 -47.50 4.72 -5.92
CA VAL A 709 -48.16 3.42 -6.08
C VAL A 709 -48.54 3.19 -7.53
N ASP A 710 -47.99 2.14 -8.13
CA ASP A 710 -48.38 1.60 -9.43
C ASP A 710 -49.12 0.28 -9.23
N VAL A 711 -50.18 0.02 -10.00
CA VAL A 711 -50.87 -1.28 -9.99
C VAL A 711 -51.00 -1.80 -11.41
N PHE A 712 -50.73 -3.09 -11.55
CA PHE A 712 -50.77 -3.82 -12.80
C PHE A 712 -51.81 -4.94 -12.72
N ASP A 713 -52.56 -5.17 -13.80
CA ASP A 713 -53.39 -6.36 -13.92
C ASP A 713 -52.55 -7.61 -14.22
N SER A 714 -53.18 -8.79 -14.17
CA SER A 714 -52.53 -10.08 -14.50
C SER A 714 -51.88 -10.18 -15.90
N LEU A 715 -52.15 -9.23 -16.81
CA LEU A 715 -51.53 -9.15 -18.14
C LEU A 715 -50.35 -8.16 -18.17
N GLY A 716 -49.96 -7.61 -17.01
CA GLY A 716 -48.89 -6.63 -16.89
C GLY A 716 -49.28 -5.23 -17.34
N ARG A 717 -50.58 -4.96 -17.59
CA ARG A 717 -51.03 -3.61 -17.98
C ARG A 717 -51.20 -2.76 -16.74
N LYS A 718 -50.60 -1.58 -16.73
CA LYS A 718 -50.73 -0.61 -15.64
C LYS A 718 -52.16 -0.05 -15.60
N VAL A 719 -52.89 -0.30 -14.52
CA VAL A 719 -54.29 0.12 -14.30
C VAL A 719 -54.42 1.28 -13.32
N TYR A 720 -53.37 1.55 -12.53
CA TYR A 720 -53.33 2.65 -11.56
C TYR A 720 -51.89 3.16 -11.40
N SER A 721 -51.72 4.47 -11.18
CA SER A 721 -50.44 5.12 -10.93
C SER A 721 -50.68 6.46 -10.27
N GLN A 722 -50.36 6.58 -8.98
CA GLN A 722 -50.54 7.84 -8.27
C GLN A 722 -49.59 7.96 -7.08
N GLU A 723 -49.26 9.20 -6.71
CA GLU A 723 -48.68 9.53 -5.42
C GLU A 723 -49.79 9.54 -4.35
N VAL A 724 -49.62 8.72 -3.30
CA VAL A 724 -50.62 8.48 -2.27
C VAL A 724 -50.09 8.97 -0.93
N SER A 725 -50.63 10.11 -0.48
CA SER A 725 -50.32 10.68 0.86
C SER A 725 -51.20 10.11 1.96
N ASP A 726 -52.41 9.68 1.61
CA ASP A 726 -53.46 9.23 2.54
C ASP A 726 -53.33 7.74 2.91
N LYS A 727 -52.31 7.05 2.39
CA LYS A 727 -52.06 5.60 2.55
C LYS A 727 -53.26 4.69 2.21
N ARG A 728 -54.09 5.10 1.24
CA ARG A 728 -55.22 4.32 0.73
C ARG A 728 -55.39 4.45 -0.77
N VAL A 729 -55.81 3.38 -1.42
CA VAL A 729 -56.06 3.30 -2.87
C VAL A 729 -57.50 2.85 -3.12
N TYR A 730 -58.25 3.57 -3.96
CA TYR A 730 -59.60 3.18 -4.34
C TYR A 730 -59.54 2.10 -5.43
N THR A 731 -60.12 0.94 -5.15
CA THR A 731 -60.07 -0.25 -6.02
C THR A 731 -61.43 -0.67 -6.55
N GLY A 732 -62.53 -0.05 -6.09
CA GLY A 732 -63.91 -0.41 -6.46
C GLY A 732 -64.26 -0.31 -7.95
N ALA A 733 -63.43 0.34 -8.76
CA ALA A 733 -63.59 0.42 -10.21
C ALA A 733 -62.85 -0.71 -10.98
N TRP A 734 -62.09 -1.55 -10.30
CA TRP A 734 -61.28 -2.59 -10.93
C TRP A 734 -62.09 -3.89 -11.11
N PRO A 735 -62.03 -4.54 -12.29
CA PRO A 735 -62.62 -5.86 -12.49
C PRO A 735 -62.10 -6.91 -11.47
N SER A 736 -62.85 -7.97 -11.22
CA SER A 736 -62.35 -9.08 -10.40
C SER A 736 -61.15 -9.74 -11.07
N GLY A 737 -60.03 -9.88 -10.35
CA GLY A 737 -58.81 -10.47 -10.88
C GLY A 737 -57.63 -10.39 -9.91
N ILE A 738 -56.47 -10.87 -10.37
CA ILE A 738 -55.20 -10.73 -9.66
C ILE A 738 -54.52 -9.45 -10.13
N TYR A 739 -54.02 -8.68 -9.17
CA TYR A 739 -53.30 -7.43 -9.39
C TYR A 739 -51.94 -7.52 -8.70
N ILE A 740 -50.95 -6.88 -9.31
CA ILE A 740 -49.61 -6.71 -8.75
C ILE A 740 -49.46 -5.24 -8.43
N MET A 741 -49.16 -4.92 -7.17
CA MET A 741 -48.93 -3.54 -6.75
C MET A 741 -47.43 -3.31 -6.56
N LEU A 742 -46.91 -2.22 -7.13
CA LEU A 742 -45.56 -1.75 -6.92
C LEU A 742 -45.61 -0.43 -6.15
N VAL A 743 -45.02 -0.41 -4.96
CA VAL A 743 -44.91 0.79 -4.11
C VAL A 743 -43.48 1.28 -4.11
N ARG A 744 -43.27 2.57 -4.37
CA ARG A 744 -41.94 3.19 -4.50
C ARG A 744 -41.77 4.38 -3.56
N PHE A 745 -40.60 4.47 -2.94
CA PHE A 745 -40.22 5.57 -2.07
C PHE A 745 -38.71 5.83 -2.12
N GLN A 746 -38.29 7.09 -2.32
CA GLN A 746 -36.87 7.52 -2.31
C GLN A 746 -35.88 6.62 -3.09
N GLY A 747 -36.33 6.01 -4.18
CA GLY A 747 -35.48 5.13 -5.02
C GLY A 747 -35.64 3.64 -4.74
N GLU A 748 -36.30 3.25 -3.65
CA GLU A 748 -36.63 1.86 -3.32
C GLU A 748 -38.00 1.44 -3.88
N GLN A 749 -38.20 0.13 -4.09
CA GLN A 749 -39.46 -0.44 -4.58
C GLN A 749 -39.83 -1.75 -3.87
N GLN A 750 -41.12 -1.94 -3.57
CA GLN A 750 -41.68 -3.18 -3.03
C GLN A 750 -42.88 -3.63 -3.86
N THR A 751 -42.96 -4.94 -4.11
CA THR A 751 -44.10 -5.56 -4.81
C THR A 751 -45.01 -6.26 -3.81
N ILE A 752 -46.32 -6.02 -3.91
CA ILE A 752 -47.39 -6.66 -3.11
C ILE A 752 -48.33 -7.40 -4.03
#